data_AF-A0A5N5MFZ4-F1
#
_entry.id   AF-A0A5N5MFZ4-F1
#
_cell.length_a   1.000
_cell.length_b   1.000
_cell.length_c   1.000
_cell.angle_alpha   90.00
_cell.angle_beta   90.00
_cell.angle_gamma   90.00
#
_symmetry.space_group_name_H-M   'P 1'
#
loop_
_entity.id
_entity.type
_entity.pdbx_description
1 polymer ?
#
loop_
_entity_poly.entity_id
_entity_poly.type
_entity_poly.pdbx_seq_one_letter_code
_entity_poly.pdbx_strand_id
1 'polypeptide(L)'
;MDQGATGVAVQMTVLRGENLRGNRKPFVSFVRAEFNGVLLGDSHKLHVSVEEAVNYNFTCGFECSEVTHTLDDLAHKPVILTLIEIFPKEEKQKEEKTSVLGQAVVDLLPLLHGQCSFSSTVVLHPTQGSPIDTVSQDTGIKPTLEVTVSAPEPLLSDTRLSESNLFTVTVETAYSVPEVWNAAAGPQQSYVAALQVPLTSQKKEQVLLFSNGILKMGGEREPVPRGKKWPLGSFLAPDAQFIPGISIVDEPVNLEHSDLNTIEDEVFRAEAECNRKRVSWDTARRCFIDAGGATCLSRRIVECRLWPVEVMRCTQFGSFKAGGGKVGKEKPQMEDEIQISFHGVAYVDFAPLLYPGARRIRGMYRIHPFSDSDLLMKTKRQESVVSESMKALLAEARLRPTSSLASCKAAPSKVLGDSKEEMKKAKAAQAESVMDAELQVNAEAQMYADSRSYIIIEIALEKPLVPKRQPEELARRVRELIPPRPPRPRHSAGAEKAVQEYQAQIMSVVAQVLQQYEQMFGSAFVPGAKPLDPATQEQRKTQLFGELNCSGKYFAFKEQMKYSVVRIVREKMLRTEAFTNPEQLQAFLSQLYIFLVDEMHVALNKTLSAEEQEFPAQPLLDCSQLRHFAKEAQLNEDYQLAAHYYQEQLAQDRSNPSHWFDYGVLSMFTAEYMKAEECFHLAVSVDQAHVPSLLMCGILSEMNGHYEEAETFFERATCIKSSSMVPWTLFGLFYLAQENFIQAEMAFMEATKQLRAALVCSSPEQTAETVCDNHTHSEDTEPVDKPAVEELTEGETKGQDKPQSSQEIRAGEGDKTRADPAQTFPPDQQSPTRVGTSIYMETVKFLLQSYALQMAQRALAQELLCPDGGPSSSYHLALAQVQLLRGEYSSAEASLQQSLSESYQQKQKNWTCLSKYFQNPDVWALYGHVYYMMKDYNQAQESYERTLDFVTDASDTHPVYLRLGSIYLQKGQYDKAKPTYMHACKSSPSCLTWLGLGIACYRLGELTEAEDALTEANALDNRNPEVWGYLSLICLQTRRKLEAEQSYKYAVKFNASEALLQEITDVQTRCGVELDFP
;
A
#
# COMPACT_ATOMS: atom_id res chain seq x y z
N MET A 1 15.00 -41.92 -25.19
CA MET A 1 16.03 -41.95 -26.25
C MET A 1 16.79 -40.65 -26.10
N ASP A 2 17.91 -40.70 -25.40
CA ASP A 2 18.75 -39.53 -25.12
C ASP A 2 19.45 -39.11 -26.41
N GLN A 3 19.07 -37.96 -26.97
CA GLN A 3 19.93 -37.25 -27.90
C GLN A 3 21.13 -36.74 -27.09
N GLY A 4 22.34 -37.14 -27.49
CA GLY A 4 23.56 -36.81 -26.76
C GLY A 4 23.70 -35.31 -26.56
N ALA A 5 23.81 -34.88 -25.30
CA ALA A 5 24.09 -33.50 -24.96
C ALA A 5 25.43 -33.09 -25.56
N THR A 6 25.40 -32.20 -26.56
CA THR A 6 26.59 -31.51 -27.07
C THR A 6 27.04 -30.51 -26.02
N GLY A 7 28.20 -30.73 -25.40
CA GLY A 7 28.77 -29.78 -24.44
C GLY A 7 29.27 -28.52 -25.15
N VAL A 8 28.98 -27.34 -24.60
CA VAL A 8 29.52 -26.07 -25.08
C VAL A 8 30.90 -25.87 -24.47
N ALA A 9 31.92 -25.63 -25.30
CA ALA A 9 33.28 -25.40 -24.84
C ALA A 9 33.45 -23.98 -24.29
N VAL A 10 33.68 -23.84 -22.99
CA VAL A 10 34.02 -22.56 -22.34
C VAL A 10 35.54 -22.41 -22.36
N GLN A 11 36.03 -21.34 -22.98
CA GLN A 11 37.44 -20.99 -23.01
C GLN A 11 37.73 -19.80 -22.10
N MET A 12 38.85 -19.83 -21.40
CA MET A 12 39.35 -18.77 -20.55
C MET A 12 40.80 -18.48 -20.93
N THR A 13 41.10 -17.21 -21.18
CA THR A 13 42.44 -16.73 -21.51
C THR A 13 42.93 -15.76 -20.43
N VAL A 14 44.06 -16.08 -19.81
CA VAL A 14 44.79 -15.16 -18.93
C VAL A 14 45.72 -14.34 -19.82
N LEU A 15 45.40 -13.06 -20.01
CA LEU A 15 46.11 -12.17 -20.94
C LEU A 15 47.39 -11.64 -20.32
N ARG A 16 47.26 -10.81 -19.28
CA ARG A 16 48.37 -10.10 -18.64
C ARG A 16 48.28 -10.15 -17.12
N GLY A 17 49.43 -10.17 -16.46
CA GLY A 17 49.55 -9.96 -15.02
C GLY A 17 50.30 -8.67 -14.72
N GLU A 18 49.77 -7.86 -13.81
CA GLU A 18 50.35 -6.58 -13.40
C GLU A 18 50.78 -6.61 -11.93
N ASN A 19 51.86 -5.89 -11.61
CA ASN A 19 52.39 -5.72 -10.26
C ASN A 19 52.76 -7.04 -9.53
N LEU A 20 53.17 -8.07 -10.28
CA LEU A 20 53.54 -9.39 -9.73
C LEU A 20 54.89 -9.35 -9.00
N ARG A 21 54.99 -10.00 -7.82
CA ARG A 21 56.23 -10.11 -7.04
C ARG A 21 56.42 -11.52 -6.47
N GLY A 22 57.66 -12.00 -6.47
CA GLY A 22 58.07 -13.32 -5.98
C GLY A 22 59.12 -13.24 -4.88
N ASN A 23 59.52 -14.40 -4.34
CA ASN A 23 60.49 -14.48 -3.23
C ASN A 23 61.92 -14.12 -3.67
N ARG A 24 62.23 -14.29 -4.96
CA ARG A 24 63.52 -13.92 -5.57
C ARG A 24 63.30 -12.87 -6.66
N LYS A 25 64.34 -12.09 -6.97
CA LYS A 25 64.31 -11.07 -8.04
C LYS A 25 65.54 -11.21 -8.93
N PRO A 26 65.39 -11.43 -10.25
CA PRO A 26 64.18 -11.84 -10.97
C PRO A 26 63.73 -13.26 -10.61
N PHE A 27 62.45 -13.59 -10.83
CA PHE A 27 61.91 -14.94 -10.61
C PHE A 27 61.20 -15.47 -11.86
N VAL A 28 60.92 -16.78 -11.86
CA VAL A 28 60.15 -17.45 -12.92
C VAL A 28 58.81 -17.87 -12.33
N SER A 29 57.71 -17.53 -13.00
CA SER A 29 56.37 -17.95 -12.59
C SER A 29 55.54 -18.49 -13.74
N PHE A 30 54.50 -19.23 -13.38
CA PHE A 30 53.44 -19.66 -14.28
C PHE A 30 52.09 -19.57 -13.55
N VAL A 31 51.01 -19.46 -14.32
CA VAL A 31 49.63 -19.45 -13.81
C VAL A 31 49.02 -20.83 -14.04
N ARG A 32 48.41 -21.38 -13.00
CA ARG A 32 47.64 -22.63 -13.02
C ARG A 32 46.15 -22.31 -12.92
N ALA A 33 45.34 -22.89 -13.79
CA ALA A 33 43.88 -22.74 -13.77
C ALA A 33 43.20 -24.05 -13.34
N GLU A 34 42.28 -23.94 -12.37
CA GLU A 34 41.52 -25.07 -11.84
C GLU A 34 40.03 -24.73 -11.74
N PHE A 35 39.15 -25.66 -12.12
CA PHE A 35 37.70 -25.53 -11.98
C PHE A 35 37.11 -26.84 -11.46
N ASN A 36 36.22 -26.77 -10.48
CA ASN A 36 35.55 -27.93 -9.88
C ASN A 36 36.53 -29.04 -9.39
N GLY A 37 37.71 -28.66 -8.89
CA GLY A 37 38.75 -29.59 -8.46
C GLY A 37 39.51 -30.29 -9.60
N VAL A 38 39.25 -29.91 -10.85
CA VAL A 38 39.93 -30.41 -12.05
C VAL A 38 40.92 -29.36 -12.54
N LEU A 39 42.15 -29.79 -12.81
CA LEU A 39 43.18 -28.97 -13.44
C LEU A 39 42.83 -28.71 -14.91
N LEU A 40 42.64 -27.45 -15.29
CA LEU A 40 42.37 -27.04 -16.67
C LEU A 40 43.67 -26.91 -17.48
N GLY A 41 44.76 -26.45 -16.85
CA GLY A 41 46.08 -26.35 -17.46
C GLY A 41 47.04 -25.41 -16.73
N ASP A 42 48.30 -25.41 -17.18
CA ASP A 42 49.38 -24.54 -16.71
C ASP A 42 49.91 -23.66 -17.86
N SER A 43 50.19 -22.39 -17.58
CA SER A 43 50.81 -21.47 -18.55
C SER A 43 52.28 -21.82 -18.81
N HIS A 44 52.86 -21.24 -19.86
CA HIS A 44 54.32 -21.24 -20.02
C HIS A 44 55.00 -20.56 -18.84
N LYS A 45 56.21 -21.04 -18.51
CA LYS A 45 57.07 -20.49 -17.46
C LYS A 45 57.70 -19.21 -17.98
N LEU A 46 57.40 -18.07 -17.36
CA LEU A 46 57.85 -16.74 -17.81
C LEU A 46 58.74 -16.09 -16.74
N HIS A 47 59.74 -15.34 -17.19
CA HIS A 47 60.54 -14.48 -16.31
C HIS A 47 59.77 -13.21 -15.97
N VAL A 48 59.69 -12.89 -14.68
CA VAL A 48 58.97 -11.71 -14.18
C VAL A 48 59.95 -10.66 -13.65
N SER A 49 59.94 -9.49 -14.28
CA SER A 49 60.60 -8.25 -13.85
C SER A 49 59.66 -7.45 -12.92
N VAL A 50 60.21 -6.68 -11.98
CA VAL A 50 59.47 -6.06 -10.85
C VAL A 50 58.58 -4.87 -11.27
N GLU A 51 58.69 -4.41 -12.52
CA GLU A 51 58.10 -3.14 -13.00
C GLU A 51 57.34 -3.27 -14.34
N GLU A 52 57.32 -4.45 -14.97
CA GLU A 52 56.67 -4.65 -16.28
C GLU A 52 55.50 -5.63 -16.17
N ALA A 53 54.44 -5.37 -16.95
CA ALA A 53 53.33 -6.30 -17.10
C ALA A 53 53.79 -7.57 -17.82
N VAL A 54 53.36 -8.73 -17.32
CA VAL A 54 53.73 -10.04 -17.88
C VAL A 54 52.58 -10.55 -18.74
N ASN A 55 52.81 -10.69 -20.04
CA ASN A 55 51.82 -11.25 -20.97
C ASN A 55 51.89 -12.78 -20.95
N TYR A 56 50.92 -13.42 -20.30
CA TYR A 56 50.81 -14.88 -20.25
C TYR A 56 50.20 -15.45 -21.53
N ASN A 57 49.16 -14.79 -22.08
CA ASN A 57 48.36 -15.28 -23.22
C ASN A 57 48.02 -16.77 -23.11
N PHE A 58 47.65 -17.22 -21.91
CA PHE A 58 47.42 -18.62 -21.59
C PHE A 58 45.93 -18.93 -21.71
N THR A 59 45.56 -19.75 -22.69
CA THR A 59 44.18 -20.21 -22.90
C THR A 59 44.01 -21.63 -22.39
N CYS A 60 42.97 -21.84 -21.58
CA CYS A 60 42.50 -23.15 -21.14
C CYS A 60 40.97 -23.17 -21.23
N GLY A 61 40.35 -24.34 -21.05
CA GLY A 61 38.89 -24.43 -21.14
C GLY A 61 38.37 -25.77 -20.65
N PHE A 62 37.05 -25.85 -20.53
CA PHE A 62 36.32 -27.05 -20.15
C PHE A 62 35.01 -27.13 -20.94
N GLU A 63 34.45 -28.32 -21.06
CA GLU A 63 33.13 -28.52 -21.68
C GLU A 63 32.04 -28.37 -20.62
N CYS A 64 31.06 -27.51 -20.89
CA CYS A 64 29.87 -27.37 -20.08
C CYS A 64 28.70 -28.10 -20.76
N SER A 65 28.15 -29.11 -20.11
CA SER A 65 26.89 -29.70 -20.56
C SER A 65 25.70 -28.82 -20.19
N GLU A 66 24.59 -28.94 -20.92
CA GLU A 66 23.33 -28.26 -20.59
C GLU A 66 22.57 -28.88 -19.40
N VAL A 67 23.15 -29.86 -18.71
CA VAL A 67 22.52 -30.52 -17.57
C VAL A 67 22.46 -29.54 -16.38
N THR A 68 21.32 -29.46 -15.69
CA THR A 68 21.10 -28.51 -14.60
C THR A 68 22.17 -28.56 -13.51
N HIS A 69 22.72 -29.75 -13.19
CA HIS A 69 23.80 -29.89 -12.21
C HIS A 69 25.14 -29.25 -12.65
N THR A 70 25.48 -29.27 -13.94
CA THR A 70 26.70 -28.60 -14.43
C THR A 70 26.52 -27.09 -14.49
N LEU A 71 25.31 -26.62 -14.77
CA LEU A 71 24.95 -25.20 -14.68
C LEU A 71 24.91 -24.70 -13.23
N ASP A 72 24.47 -25.54 -12.29
CA ASP A 72 24.54 -25.25 -10.86
C ASP A 72 26.00 -25.16 -10.38
N ASP A 73 26.89 -26.03 -10.85
CA ASP A 73 28.33 -25.95 -10.59
C ASP A 73 28.92 -24.60 -11.04
N LEU A 74 28.57 -24.11 -12.23
CA LEU A 74 28.96 -22.78 -12.71
C LEU A 74 28.45 -21.64 -11.84
N ALA A 75 27.28 -21.79 -11.20
CA ALA A 75 26.68 -20.74 -10.39
C ALA A 75 27.44 -20.48 -9.09
N HIS A 76 28.07 -21.50 -8.48
CA HIS A 76 28.66 -21.40 -7.14
C HIS A 76 30.15 -21.77 -7.03
N LYS A 77 30.74 -22.35 -8.08
CA LYS A 77 32.18 -22.65 -8.12
C LYS A 77 32.83 -21.67 -9.08
N PRO A 78 33.73 -20.81 -8.60
CA PRO A 78 34.52 -19.98 -9.47
C PRO A 78 35.71 -20.75 -10.04
N VAL A 79 36.35 -20.20 -11.07
CA VAL A 79 37.65 -20.70 -11.55
C VAL A 79 38.75 -20.14 -10.67
N ILE A 80 39.65 -21.01 -10.23
CA ILE A 80 40.77 -20.65 -9.35
C ILE A 80 42.02 -20.51 -10.21
N LEU A 81 42.63 -19.33 -10.18
CA LEU A 81 43.91 -19.04 -10.81
C LEU A 81 44.99 -18.97 -9.73
N THR A 82 45.98 -19.86 -9.80
CA THR A 82 47.08 -19.92 -8.83
C THR A 82 48.38 -19.47 -9.50
N LEU A 83 49.02 -18.43 -8.98
CA LEU A 83 50.34 -17.99 -9.42
C LEU A 83 51.43 -18.73 -8.63
N ILE A 84 52.31 -19.43 -9.36
CA ILE A 84 53.33 -20.30 -8.76
C ILE A 84 54.71 -19.83 -9.20
N GLU A 85 55.60 -19.59 -8.23
CA GLU A 85 57.03 -19.34 -8.43
C GLU A 85 57.81 -20.66 -8.51
N ILE A 86 58.80 -20.72 -9.39
CA ILE A 86 59.70 -21.85 -9.55
C ILE A 86 61.10 -21.47 -9.07
N PHE A 87 61.68 -22.29 -8.18
CA PHE A 87 63.07 -22.15 -7.77
C PHE A 87 64.00 -22.90 -8.73
N PRO A 88 65.19 -22.34 -9.03
CA PRO A 88 66.18 -23.01 -9.88
C PRO A 88 66.62 -24.36 -9.27
N LYS A 89 66.73 -25.40 -10.09
CA LYS A 89 67.17 -26.75 -9.66
C LYS A 89 68.59 -26.70 -9.11
N GLU A 90 68.77 -27.12 -7.87
CA GLU A 90 70.09 -27.49 -7.33
C GLU A 90 70.49 -28.87 -7.85
N GLU A 91 71.78 -29.09 -8.17
CA GLU A 91 72.34 -30.25 -8.89
C GLU A 91 72.02 -31.65 -8.29
N LYS A 92 71.30 -31.74 -7.17
CA LYS A 92 70.93 -33.00 -6.48
C LYS A 92 69.42 -33.28 -6.39
N GLN A 93 68.53 -32.41 -6.88
CA GLN A 93 67.07 -32.63 -6.78
C GLN A 93 66.44 -33.11 -8.10
N LYS A 94 65.55 -34.11 -8.00
CA LYS A 94 64.78 -34.66 -9.15
C LYS A 94 63.64 -33.73 -9.60
N GLU A 95 63.07 -32.95 -8.68
CA GLU A 95 61.89 -32.09 -8.92
C GLU A 95 62.22 -30.62 -8.66
N GLU A 96 61.56 -29.73 -9.40
CA GLU A 96 61.67 -28.28 -9.20
C GLU A 96 60.88 -27.89 -7.95
N LYS A 97 61.55 -27.23 -7.00
CA LYS A 97 60.85 -26.69 -5.83
C LYS A 97 59.99 -25.50 -6.29
N THR A 98 58.71 -25.51 -5.94
CA THR A 98 57.77 -24.43 -6.27
C THR A 98 57.21 -23.79 -5.00
N SER A 99 56.75 -22.55 -5.11
CA SER A 99 56.03 -21.85 -4.05
C SER A 99 54.82 -21.14 -4.62
N VAL A 100 53.66 -21.28 -3.97
CA VAL A 100 52.46 -20.52 -4.33
C VAL A 100 52.64 -19.08 -3.84
N LEU A 101 52.46 -18.12 -4.75
CA LEU A 101 52.56 -16.69 -4.45
C LEU A 101 51.19 -16.10 -4.10
N GLY A 102 50.14 -16.52 -4.80
CA GLY A 102 48.79 -16.06 -4.54
C GLY A 102 47.75 -16.74 -5.43
N GLN A 103 46.50 -16.52 -5.10
CA GLN A 103 45.34 -17.06 -5.80
C GLN A 103 44.37 -15.94 -6.17
N ALA A 104 43.82 -16.02 -7.38
CA ALA A 104 42.74 -15.18 -7.87
C ALA A 104 41.55 -16.05 -8.26
N VAL A 105 40.37 -15.44 -8.30
CA VAL A 105 39.10 -16.15 -8.47
C VAL A 105 38.30 -15.47 -9.58
N VAL A 106 37.78 -16.25 -10.53
CA VAL A 106 36.98 -15.76 -11.66
C VAL A 106 35.55 -16.27 -11.51
N ASP A 107 34.60 -15.34 -11.38
CA ASP A 107 33.16 -15.65 -11.31
C ASP A 107 32.60 -15.90 -12.71
N LEU A 108 31.93 -17.04 -12.91
CA LEU A 108 31.37 -17.46 -14.19
C LEU A 108 29.90 -17.08 -14.36
N LEU A 109 29.30 -16.39 -13.39
CA LEU A 109 27.91 -15.92 -13.43
C LEU A 109 27.52 -15.19 -14.73
N PRO A 110 28.38 -14.34 -15.36
CA PRO A 110 28.00 -13.65 -16.60
C PRO A 110 27.60 -14.59 -17.75
N LEU A 111 28.15 -15.81 -17.81
CA LEU A 111 27.77 -16.81 -18.82
C LEU A 111 26.35 -17.34 -18.60
N LEU A 112 25.93 -17.48 -17.34
CA LEU A 112 24.57 -17.89 -16.98
C LEU A 112 23.54 -16.77 -17.24
N HIS A 113 23.99 -15.51 -17.28
CA HIS A 113 23.20 -14.36 -17.74
C HIS A 113 23.11 -14.23 -19.27
N GLY A 114 23.63 -15.22 -20.01
CA GLY A 114 23.53 -15.28 -21.47
C GLY A 114 24.65 -14.57 -22.22
N GLN A 115 25.67 -14.04 -21.52
CA GLN A 115 26.83 -13.46 -22.18
C GLN A 115 27.69 -14.56 -22.82
N CYS A 116 28.08 -14.38 -24.08
CA CYS A 116 29.01 -15.31 -24.74
C CYS A 116 30.46 -15.03 -24.35
N SER A 117 30.81 -13.80 -23.97
CA SER A 117 32.17 -13.46 -23.57
C SER A 117 32.20 -12.27 -22.62
N PHE A 118 33.11 -12.28 -21.65
CA PHE A 118 33.37 -11.15 -20.76
C PHE A 118 34.86 -11.06 -20.39
N SER A 119 35.30 -9.87 -20.01
CA SER A 119 36.67 -9.61 -19.54
C SER A 119 36.64 -9.07 -18.12
N SER A 120 37.52 -9.56 -17.26
CA SER A 120 37.59 -9.17 -15.86
C SER A 120 39.04 -9.04 -15.40
N THR A 121 39.31 -8.00 -14.59
CA THR A 121 40.60 -7.85 -13.90
C THR A 121 40.45 -8.37 -12.48
N VAL A 122 41.07 -9.51 -12.19
CA VAL A 122 40.97 -10.20 -10.89
C VAL A 122 42.19 -9.91 -10.03
N VAL A 123 41.96 -9.70 -8.74
CA VAL A 123 43.02 -9.44 -7.77
C VAL A 123 43.66 -10.76 -7.32
N LEU A 124 44.99 -10.78 -7.25
CA LEU A 124 45.74 -11.92 -6.74
C LEU A 124 45.95 -11.79 -5.23
N HIS A 125 45.32 -12.66 -4.46
CA HIS A 125 45.38 -12.65 -3.01
C HIS A 125 46.55 -13.50 -2.50
N PRO A 126 47.36 -13.00 -1.54
CA PRO A 126 48.51 -13.72 -1.03
C PRO A 126 48.12 -14.98 -0.25
N THR A 127 48.87 -16.07 -0.45
CA THR A 127 48.81 -17.25 0.42
C THR A 127 49.74 -17.09 1.62
N GLN A 128 49.44 -17.73 2.76
CA GLN A 128 50.26 -17.61 4.00
C GLN A 128 51.75 -17.86 3.73
N GLY A 129 52.60 -16.89 4.07
CA GLY A 129 54.05 -16.94 3.86
C GLY A 129 54.54 -16.41 2.49
N SER A 130 53.66 -15.79 1.68
CA SER A 130 54.01 -15.16 0.40
C SER A 130 54.58 -13.75 0.58
N PRO A 131 55.55 -13.32 -0.27
CA PRO A 131 56.09 -11.96 -0.25
C PRO A 131 55.07 -10.91 -0.74
N ILE A 132 53.99 -11.35 -1.39
CA ILE A 132 52.83 -10.50 -1.75
C ILE A 132 52.10 -10.02 -0.48
N ASP A 133 52.12 -10.80 0.59
CA ASP A 133 51.47 -10.48 1.87
C ASP A 133 52.12 -9.24 2.54
N THR A 134 53.46 -9.17 2.53
CA THR A 134 54.23 -8.13 3.22
C THR A 134 54.13 -6.73 2.63
N VAL A 135 53.84 -6.56 1.33
CA VAL A 135 53.86 -5.25 0.64
C VAL A 135 52.45 -4.69 0.40
N SER A 136 51.42 -5.54 0.44
CA SER A 136 50.00 -5.12 0.35
C SER A 136 49.65 -4.05 1.39
N GLN A 137 50.36 -4.05 2.53
CA GLN A 137 50.19 -3.10 3.63
C GLN A 137 50.95 -1.77 3.41
N ASP A 138 51.99 -1.73 2.57
CA ASP A 138 52.94 -0.60 2.48
C ASP A 138 52.74 0.33 1.28
N THR A 139 52.10 -0.10 0.18
CA THR A 139 52.04 0.67 -1.08
C THR A 139 50.66 0.83 -1.72
N GLY A 140 49.63 0.13 -1.24
CA GLY A 140 48.25 0.22 -1.75
C GLY A 140 48.00 -0.36 -3.16
N ILE A 141 49.05 -0.71 -3.91
CA ILE A 141 48.94 -1.29 -5.25
C ILE A 141 48.79 -2.81 -5.15
N LYS A 142 47.66 -3.36 -5.60
CA LYS A 142 47.37 -4.80 -5.55
C LYS A 142 47.82 -5.50 -6.85
N PRO A 143 48.40 -6.71 -6.78
CA PRO A 143 48.68 -7.51 -7.96
C PRO A 143 47.39 -8.01 -8.62
N THR A 144 47.33 -7.98 -9.95
CA THR A 144 46.13 -8.32 -10.72
C THR A 144 46.45 -9.20 -11.92
N LEU A 145 45.44 -9.96 -12.37
CA LEU A 145 45.45 -10.70 -13.62
C LEU A 145 44.26 -10.25 -14.49
N GLU A 146 44.51 -9.94 -15.74
CA GLU A 146 43.46 -9.70 -16.74
C GLU A 146 43.07 -11.03 -17.39
N VAL A 147 41.78 -11.36 -17.31
CA VAL A 147 41.23 -12.63 -17.75
C VAL A 147 40.04 -12.39 -18.65
N THR A 148 39.99 -13.10 -19.78
CA THR A 148 38.85 -13.09 -20.69
C THR A 148 38.25 -14.48 -20.77
N VAL A 149 36.94 -14.60 -20.57
CA VAL A 149 36.20 -15.85 -20.70
C VAL A 149 35.28 -15.74 -21.91
N SER A 150 35.20 -16.79 -22.73
CA SER A 150 34.38 -16.84 -23.93
C SER A 150 33.86 -18.24 -24.21
N ALA A 151 32.61 -18.34 -24.64
CA ALA A 151 31.97 -19.51 -25.21
C ALA A 151 31.59 -19.21 -26.67
N PRO A 152 31.56 -20.21 -27.57
CA PRO A 152 31.23 -20.03 -28.98
C PRO A 152 29.76 -19.62 -29.21
N GLU A 153 28.88 -20.02 -28.29
CA GLU A 153 27.46 -19.72 -28.28
C GLU A 153 26.97 -19.55 -26.83
N PRO A 154 25.80 -18.92 -26.60
CA PRO A 154 25.25 -18.77 -25.25
C PRO A 154 25.03 -20.15 -24.60
N LEU A 155 25.35 -20.27 -23.30
CA LEU A 155 25.17 -21.54 -22.57
C LEU A 155 23.69 -21.95 -22.41
N LEU A 156 22.78 -20.99 -22.58
CA LEU A 156 21.33 -21.16 -22.45
C LEU A 156 20.64 -20.51 -23.64
N SER A 157 19.64 -21.17 -24.21
CA SER A 157 18.75 -20.53 -25.18
C SER A 157 17.94 -19.40 -24.52
N ASP A 158 17.52 -18.39 -25.29
CA ASP A 158 16.72 -17.27 -24.77
C ASP A 158 15.47 -17.72 -24.03
N THR A 159 14.83 -18.79 -24.50
CA THR A 159 13.64 -19.38 -23.85
C THR A 159 13.99 -19.95 -22.47
N ARG A 160 15.02 -20.79 -22.38
CA ARG A 160 15.47 -21.36 -21.09
C ARG A 160 16.02 -20.30 -20.16
N LEU A 161 16.73 -19.30 -20.68
CA LEU A 161 17.19 -18.17 -19.89
C LEU A 161 16.01 -17.38 -19.33
N SER A 162 14.93 -17.19 -20.09
CA SER A 162 13.73 -16.49 -19.60
C SER A 162 12.97 -17.27 -18.51
N GLU A 163 12.89 -18.60 -18.63
CA GLU A 163 12.15 -19.48 -17.71
C GLU A 163 12.96 -19.96 -16.49
N SER A 164 14.29 -19.91 -16.56
CA SER A 164 15.19 -20.26 -15.45
C SER A 164 15.37 -19.11 -14.46
N ASN A 165 15.90 -19.46 -13.28
CA ASN A 165 16.12 -18.52 -12.19
C ASN A 165 17.43 -18.85 -11.45
N LEU A 166 18.00 -17.84 -10.80
CA LEU A 166 19.15 -17.96 -9.92
C LEU A 166 18.70 -17.77 -8.48
N PHE A 167 18.80 -18.83 -7.68
CA PHE A 167 18.38 -18.88 -6.29
C PHE A 167 19.60 -18.87 -5.39
N THR A 168 19.72 -17.87 -4.53
CA THR A 168 20.87 -17.72 -3.63
C THR A 168 20.43 -17.93 -2.19
N VAL A 169 21.13 -18.82 -1.50
CA VAL A 169 21.01 -19.01 -0.05
C VAL A 169 22.24 -18.41 0.61
N THR A 170 22.05 -17.46 1.50
CA THR A 170 23.11 -16.95 2.38
C THR A 170 22.84 -17.40 3.81
N VAL A 171 23.79 -18.12 4.40
CA VAL A 171 23.82 -18.39 5.84
C VAL A 171 24.83 -17.43 6.45
N GLU A 172 24.34 -16.48 7.24
CA GLU A 172 25.18 -15.45 7.85
C GLU A 172 25.76 -15.95 9.18
N THR A 173 25.15 -15.57 10.30
CA THR A 173 25.66 -15.84 11.64
C THR A 173 24.56 -16.37 12.55
N ALA A 174 24.91 -17.38 13.36
CA ALA A 174 24.11 -17.84 14.48
C ALA A 174 24.59 -17.17 15.78
N TYR A 175 23.69 -16.48 16.48
CA TYR A 175 23.96 -15.75 17.71
C TYR A 175 23.45 -16.51 18.94
N SER A 176 24.03 -16.18 20.10
CA SER A 176 23.67 -16.78 21.38
C SER A 176 23.79 -18.31 21.39
N VAL A 177 24.84 -18.84 20.74
CA VAL A 177 25.09 -20.29 20.64
C VAL A 177 25.44 -20.91 22.01
N PRO A 178 25.25 -22.24 22.20
CA PRO A 178 25.48 -22.91 23.48
C PRO A 178 26.86 -22.63 24.10
N GLU A 179 26.91 -22.30 25.40
CA GLU A 179 28.15 -21.89 26.08
C GLU A 179 29.27 -22.95 26.08
N VAL A 180 28.90 -24.22 25.98
CA VAL A 180 29.83 -25.36 25.92
C VAL A 180 30.72 -25.30 24.67
N TRP A 181 30.33 -24.54 23.64
CA TRP A 181 31.14 -24.34 22.44
C TRP A 181 32.34 -23.45 22.78
N ASN A 182 33.53 -24.05 22.72
CA ASN A 182 34.81 -23.41 23.06
C ASN A 182 35.85 -23.76 21.99
N ALA A 183 36.62 -22.75 21.57
CA ALA A 183 37.66 -22.92 20.55
C ALA A 183 38.85 -23.80 21.02
N ALA A 184 38.98 -24.07 22.32
CA ALA A 184 40.14 -24.71 22.94
C ALA A 184 40.02 -26.24 23.17
N ALA A 185 38.92 -26.88 22.77
CA ALA A 185 38.64 -28.28 23.11
C ALA A 185 38.78 -29.25 21.91
N GLY A 186 39.90 -29.99 21.84
CA GLY A 186 40.01 -31.22 21.04
C GLY A 186 39.95 -31.04 19.51
N PRO A 187 39.93 -32.15 18.71
CA PRO A 187 40.11 -32.12 17.25
C PRO A 187 39.16 -31.13 16.56
N GLN A 188 39.63 -30.48 15.48
CA GLN A 188 38.96 -29.37 14.78
C GLN A 188 37.43 -29.61 14.65
N GLN A 189 36.66 -28.93 15.50
CA GLN A 189 35.20 -29.00 15.50
C GLN A 189 34.68 -28.16 14.31
N SER A 190 33.83 -28.75 13.47
CA SER A 190 33.22 -28.07 12.33
C SER A 190 31.74 -27.81 12.62
N TYR A 191 31.34 -26.55 12.59
CA TYR A 191 29.94 -26.14 12.67
C TYR A 191 29.33 -26.13 11.28
N VAL A 192 28.17 -26.76 11.14
CA VAL A 192 27.55 -27.04 9.84
C VAL A 192 26.09 -26.58 9.86
N ALA A 193 25.67 -25.90 8.80
CA ALA A 193 24.26 -25.69 8.50
C ALA A 193 23.89 -26.39 7.18
N ALA A 194 22.68 -26.94 7.08
CA ALA A 194 22.23 -27.68 5.90
C ALA A 194 20.74 -27.45 5.59
N LEU A 195 20.40 -27.42 4.30
CA LEU A 195 19.02 -27.38 3.82
C LEU A 195 18.89 -28.00 2.42
N GLN A 196 17.68 -28.39 2.02
CA GLN A 196 17.41 -28.98 0.69
C GLN A 196 16.66 -28.02 -0.23
N VAL A 197 16.96 -28.07 -1.52
CA VAL A 197 16.35 -27.22 -2.55
C VAL A 197 16.02 -28.03 -3.81
N PRO A 198 14.83 -27.87 -4.41
CA PRO A 198 14.50 -28.47 -5.69
C PRO A 198 15.10 -27.66 -6.85
N LEU A 199 16.18 -28.16 -7.46
CA LEU A 199 16.81 -27.52 -8.63
C LEU A 199 16.12 -27.86 -9.96
N THR A 200 15.45 -29.02 -10.02
CA THR A 200 14.79 -29.56 -11.23
C THR A 200 13.40 -30.08 -10.89
N SER A 201 12.64 -30.53 -11.90
CA SER A 201 11.36 -31.23 -11.72
C SER A 201 11.48 -32.66 -11.17
N GLN A 202 12.69 -33.18 -10.98
CA GLN A 202 12.91 -34.53 -10.44
C GLN A 202 12.61 -34.59 -8.93
N LYS A 203 12.23 -35.78 -8.44
CA LYS A 203 11.88 -35.99 -7.02
C LYS A 203 13.06 -35.87 -6.05
N LYS A 204 14.30 -35.92 -6.53
CA LYS A 204 15.49 -35.86 -5.67
C LYS A 204 15.91 -34.41 -5.50
N GLU A 205 15.72 -33.87 -4.30
CA GLU A 205 16.16 -32.53 -3.96
C GLU A 205 17.67 -32.48 -3.71
N GLN A 206 18.29 -31.34 -4.01
CA GLN A 206 19.71 -31.12 -3.79
C GLN A 206 19.95 -30.64 -2.36
N VAL A 207 20.90 -31.26 -1.65
CA VAL A 207 21.32 -30.78 -0.34
C VAL A 207 22.38 -29.70 -0.50
N LEU A 208 22.18 -28.57 0.18
CA LEU A 208 23.14 -27.47 0.32
C LEU A 208 23.78 -27.55 1.70
N LEU A 209 25.13 -27.60 1.72
CA LEU A 209 25.92 -27.73 2.95
C LEU A 209 26.78 -26.49 3.16
N PHE A 210 26.66 -25.88 4.34
CA PHE A 210 27.46 -24.73 4.78
C PHE A 210 28.39 -25.20 5.90
N SER A 211 29.57 -25.66 5.52
CA SER A 211 30.59 -26.14 6.46
C SER A 211 31.54 -25.02 6.92
N ASN A 212 32.35 -25.29 7.95
CA ASN A 212 33.41 -24.42 8.44
C ASN A 212 32.91 -23.11 9.07
N GLY A 213 31.79 -23.15 9.80
CA GLY A 213 31.38 -22.01 10.64
C GLY A 213 32.49 -21.65 11.63
N ILE A 214 32.75 -20.34 11.79
CA ILE A 214 33.82 -19.85 12.67
C ILE A 214 33.19 -19.40 13.99
N LEU A 215 33.59 -20.03 15.10
CA LEU A 215 33.19 -19.62 16.45
C LEU A 215 33.94 -18.33 16.82
N LYS A 216 33.17 -17.26 17.05
CA LYS A 216 33.65 -15.96 17.53
C LYS A 216 33.17 -15.73 18.96
N MET A 217 34.05 -15.20 19.80
CA MET A 217 33.73 -14.82 21.16
C MET A 217 32.95 -13.50 21.18
N GLY A 218 32.13 -13.30 22.20
CA GLY A 218 31.44 -12.02 22.43
C GLY A 218 32.42 -10.91 22.87
N GLY A 219 31.97 -9.65 22.77
CA GLY A 219 32.70 -8.46 23.20
C GLY A 219 32.48 -7.26 22.27
N GLU A 220 32.29 -7.50 20.96
CA GLU A 220 32.05 -6.47 19.95
C GLU A 220 31.10 -6.98 18.86
N ARG A 221 30.28 -6.05 18.35
CA ARG A 221 29.38 -6.26 17.20
C ARG A 221 30.21 -6.46 15.93
N GLU A 222 29.69 -7.23 14.97
CA GLU A 222 30.42 -7.43 13.72
C GLU A 222 30.50 -6.14 12.90
N PRO A 223 31.66 -5.83 12.31
CA PRO A 223 31.77 -4.70 11.40
C PRO A 223 30.92 -4.97 10.16
N VAL A 224 30.19 -3.95 9.73
CA VAL A 224 29.38 -3.97 8.52
C VAL A 224 29.81 -2.76 7.67
N PRO A 225 30.07 -2.92 6.35
CA PRO A 225 29.86 -4.12 5.55
C PRO A 225 30.93 -5.21 5.73
N ARG A 226 30.52 -6.47 5.57
CA ARG A 226 31.43 -7.64 5.54
C ARG A 226 31.15 -8.54 4.34
N GLY A 227 32.18 -9.12 3.73
CA GLY A 227 32.05 -9.88 2.48
C GLY A 227 31.33 -11.22 2.64
N LYS A 228 30.55 -11.63 1.62
CA LYS A 228 29.99 -12.99 1.54
C LYS A 228 31.03 -13.95 0.94
N LYS A 229 31.16 -15.16 1.49
CA LYS A 229 32.14 -16.17 1.07
C LYS A 229 31.56 -17.17 0.09
N TRP A 230 32.44 -17.74 -0.73
CA TRP A 230 32.15 -18.92 -1.53
C TRP A 230 31.90 -20.14 -0.64
N PRO A 231 31.03 -21.09 -1.06
CA PRO A 231 30.75 -22.34 -0.34
C PRO A 231 31.85 -23.39 -0.59
N LEU A 232 33.11 -22.95 -0.60
CA LEU A 232 34.29 -23.77 -0.82
C LEU A 232 35.03 -23.96 0.50
N GLY A 233 35.62 -25.14 0.73
CA GLY A 233 36.48 -25.38 1.89
C GLY A 233 37.74 -24.48 1.90
N SER A 234 38.63 -24.69 2.86
CA SER A 234 39.87 -23.92 3.09
C SER A 234 40.96 -24.09 2.00
N PHE A 235 40.58 -24.22 0.74
CA PHE A 235 41.46 -24.36 -0.43
C PHE A 235 41.92 -23.02 -1.03
N LEU A 236 41.24 -21.92 -0.67
CA LEU A 236 41.51 -20.57 -1.15
C LEU A 236 42.29 -19.75 -0.13
N ALA A 237 43.16 -18.86 -0.62
CA ALA A 237 43.78 -17.79 0.15
C ALA A 237 42.73 -17.01 0.96
N PRO A 238 43.04 -16.50 2.17
CA PRO A 238 42.03 -15.93 3.09
C PRO A 238 41.11 -14.89 2.44
N ASP A 239 41.67 -13.95 1.68
CA ASP A 239 40.90 -12.89 1.02
C ASP A 239 40.26 -13.33 -0.31
N ALA A 240 40.75 -14.43 -0.92
CA ALA A 240 40.16 -15.01 -2.12
C ALA A 240 38.88 -15.80 -1.82
N GLN A 241 38.55 -16.03 -0.54
CA GLN A 241 37.34 -16.75 -0.13
C GLN A 241 36.07 -15.90 -0.32
N PHE A 242 36.18 -14.59 -0.50
CA PHE A 242 35.05 -13.69 -0.67
C PHE A 242 34.58 -13.60 -2.13
N ILE A 243 33.26 -13.51 -2.31
CA ILE A 243 32.63 -13.27 -3.60
C ILE A 243 32.81 -11.78 -3.95
N PRO A 244 33.43 -11.44 -5.09
CA PRO A 244 33.65 -10.06 -5.48
C PRO A 244 32.35 -9.25 -5.57
N GLY A 245 32.34 -8.05 -4.99
CA GLY A 245 31.21 -7.11 -5.09
C GLY A 245 29.97 -7.46 -4.25
N ILE A 246 30.01 -8.52 -3.43
CA ILE A 246 28.88 -8.92 -2.59
C ILE A 246 29.26 -8.86 -1.11
N SER A 247 28.53 -8.01 -0.37
CA SER A 247 28.69 -7.85 1.08
C SER A 247 27.36 -7.91 1.81
N ILE A 248 27.42 -8.28 3.08
CA ILE A 248 26.35 -8.12 4.05
C ILE A 248 26.38 -6.65 4.51
N VAL A 249 25.24 -5.97 4.44
CA VAL A 249 25.06 -4.54 4.77
C VAL A 249 24.06 -4.44 5.94
N ASP A 250 24.17 -3.39 6.75
CA ASP A 250 23.28 -3.17 7.90
C ASP A 250 21.98 -2.55 7.35
N GLU A 251 20.92 -3.35 7.31
CA GLU A 251 19.60 -2.93 6.86
C GLU A 251 18.70 -2.69 8.08
N PRO A 252 17.88 -1.62 8.11
CA PRO A 252 17.00 -1.33 9.23
C PRO A 252 16.07 -2.52 9.50
N VAL A 253 16.01 -2.95 10.77
CA VAL A 253 15.46 -4.25 11.23
C VAL A 253 13.92 -4.29 11.23
N ASN A 254 13.28 -3.77 10.19
CA ASN A 254 11.89 -4.08 9.91
C ASN A 254 11.83 -5.41 9.13
N LEU A 255 12.43 -6.46 9.69
CA LEU A 255 12.40 -7.82 9.16
C LEU A 255 11.06 -8.44 9.57
N GLU A 256 9.99 -8.03 8.89
CA GLU A 256 8.60 -8.44 9.17
C GLU A 256 8.40 -9.98 9.15
N HIS A 257 9.36 -10.73 8.59
CA HIS A 257 9.36 -12.20 8.44
C HIS A 257 10.27 -12.94 9.44
N SER A 258 10.66 -12.28 10.54
CA SER A 258 11.57 -12.78 11.57
C SER A 258 10.83 -13.30 12.80
N ASP A 259 11.34 -14.34 13.46
CA ASP A 259 10.80 -14.87 14.74
C ASP A 259 11.05 -13.91 15.93
N LEU A 260 11.94 -12.92 15.75
CA LEU A 260 12.47 -12.04 16.78
C LEU A 260 12.15 -10.57 16.48
N ASN A 261 10.85 -10.26 16.37
CA ASN A 261 10.35 -8.96 15.93
C ASN A 261 9.68 -8.12 17.04
N THR A 262 9.60 -8.62 18.27
CA THR A 262 9.01 -7.87 19.39
C THR A 262 10.02 -6.88 19.99
N ILE A 263 9.52 -5.86 20.70
CA ILE A 263 10.37 -4.86 21.40
C ILE A 263 11.34 -5.56 22.38
N GLU A 264 10.87 -6.60 23.07
CA GLU A 264 11.71 -7.41 23.97
C GLU A 264 12.82 -8.15 23.20
N ASP A 265 12.50 -8.67 22.02
CA ASP A 265 13.46 -9.32 21.15
C ASP A 265 14.51 -8.32 20.64
N GLU A 266 14.16 -7.06 20.37
CA GLU A 266 15.14 -6.04 19.95
C GLU A 266 16.23 -5.81 21.00
N VAL A 267 15.82 -5.68 22.26
CA VAL A 267 16.74 -5.52 23.40
C VAL A 267 17.64 -6.75 23.53
N PHE A 268 17.04 -7.95 23.46
CA PHE A 268 17.79 -9.21 23.49
C PHE A 268 18.77 -9.32 22.32
N ARG A 269 18.38 -8.94 21.10
CA ARG A 269 19.25 -8.98 19.92
C ARG A 269 20.45 -8.06 20.08
N ALA A 270 20.25 -6.82 20.54
CA ALA A 270 21.34 -5.89 20.79
C ALA A 270 22.36 -6.45 21.80
N GLU A 271 21.90 -7.09 22.87
CA GLU A 271 22.75 -7.78 23.84
C GLU A 271 23.47 -8.99 23.21
N ALA A 272 22.74 -9.86 22.51
CA ALA A 272 23.27 -11.09 21.94
C ALA A 272 24.30 -10.84 20.82
N GLU A 273 24.07 -9.83 19.98
CA GLU A 273 24.98 -9.45 18.89
C GLU A 273 26.32 -8.89 19.39
N CYS A 274 26.32 -8.25 20.56
CA CYS A 274 27.52 -7.66 21.15
C CYS A 274 28.23 -8.61 22.13
N ASN A 275 27.50 -9.20 23.08
CA ASN A 275 28.11 -9.80 24.27
C ASN A 275 28.20 -11.32 24.24
N ARG A 276 27.41 -12.01 23.40
CA ARG A 276 27.34 -13.48 23.40
C ARG A 276 28.21 -14.11 22.34
N LYS A 277 28.55 -15.40 22.54
CA LYS A 277 29.25 -16.21 21.54
C LYS A 277 28.38 -16.37 20.29
N ARG A 278 29.03 -16.50 19.14
CA ARG A 278 28.37 -16.65 17.85
C ARG A 278 29.16 -17.54 16.89
N VAL A 279 28.48 -18.15 15.93
CA VAL A 279 29.12 -18.87 14.83
C VAL A 279 28.79 -18.18 13.53
N SER A 280 29.80 -17.68 12.82
CA SER A 280 29.65 -16.99 11.54
C SER A 280 30.10 -17.89 10.39
N TRP A 281 29.23 -18.12 9.42
CA TRP A 281 29.59 -18.69 8.12
C TRP A 281 29.86 -17.55 7.14
N ASP A 282 28.91 -16.62 7.04
CA ASP A 282 28.86 -15.53 6.05
C ASP A 282 29.02 -16.07 4.61
N THR A 283 28.41 -17.21 4.31
CA THR A 283 28.60 -17.95 3.06
C THR A 283 27.35 -17.85 2.19
N ALA A 284 27.53 -17.55 0.90
CA ALA A 284 26.44 -17.53 -0.08
C ALA A 284 26.60 -18.66 -1.10
N ARG A 285 25.54 -19.45 -1.28
CA ARG A 285 25.42 -20.51 -2.28
C ARG A 285 24.38 -20.11 -3.32
N ARG A 286 24.83 -19.76 -4.52
CA ARG A 286 23.96 -19.53 -5.69
C ARG A 286 23.60 -20.84 -6.34
N CYS A 287 22.37 -21.04 -6.75
CA CYS A 287 21.86 -22.25 -7.36
C CYS A 287 21.16 -21.92 -8.67
N PHE A 288 21.49 -22.65 -9.73
CA PHE A 288 20.74 -22.56 -10.97
C PHE A 288 19.49 -23.43 -10.87
N ILE A 289 18.31 -22.84 -11.08
CA ILE A 289 17.02 -23.53 -11.03
C ILE A 289 16.37 -23.44 -12.41
N ASP A 290 15.97 -24.60 -12.95
CA ASP A 290 15.22 -24.66 -14.20
C ASP A 290 13.71 -24.35 -13.98
N ALA A 291 12.95 -24.23 -15.07
CA ALA A 291 11.51 -23.95 -15.00
C ALA A 291 10.74 -24.98 -14.13
N GLY A 292 11.16 -26.24 -14.19
CA GLY A 292 10.57 -27.33 -13.41
C GLY A 292 10.90 -27.24 -11.92
N GLY A 293 12.13 -26.87 -11.57
CA GLY A 293 12.57 -26.59 -10.21
C GLY A 293 11.86 -25.40 -9.60
N ALA A 294 11.70 -24.30 -10.35
CA ALA A 294 10.96 -23.12 -9.89
C ALA A 294 9.48 -23.45 -9.62
N THR A 295 8.85 -24.22 -10.51
CA THR A 295 7.47 -24.70 -10.32
C THR A 295 7.36 -25.64 -9.11
N CYS A 296 8.35 -26.50 -8.91
CA CYS A 296 8.41 -27.42 -7.76
C CYS A 296 8.58 -26.65 -6.45
N LEU A 297 9.46 -25.64 -6.43
CA LEU A 297 9.66 -24.73 -5.29
C LEU A 297 8.34 -24.02 -4.94
N SER A 298 7.68 -23.38 -5.90
CA SER A 298 6.40 -22.71 -5.67
C SER A 298 5.32 -23.65 -5.13
N ARG A 299 5.17 -24.84 -5.72
CA ARG A 299 4.21 -25.86 -5.25
C ARG A 299 4.53 -26.28 -3.81
N ARG A 300 5.81 -26.50 -3.51
CA ARG A 300 6.21 -26.95 -2.18
C ARG A 300 5.97 -25.89 -1.11
N ILE A 301 6.17 -24.60 -1.43
CA ILE A 301 5.85 -23.49 -0.51
C ILE A 301 4.35 -23.45 -0.20
N VAL A 302 3.47 -23.67 -1.20
CA VAL A 302 2.01 -23.74 -0.99
C VAL A 302 1.62 -24.93 -0.12
N GLU A 303 2.24 -26.10 -0.33
CA GLU A 303 2.00 -27.29 0.50
C GLU A 303 2.53 -27.12 1.93
N CYS A 304 3.67 -26.45 2.08
CA CYS A 304 4.37 -26.26 3.33
C CYS A 304 5.24 -24.99 3.26
N ARG A 305 4.82 -23.98 4.03
CA ARG A 305 5.51 -22.68 4.07
C ARG A 305 6.86 -22.72 4.80
N LEU A 306 7.02 -23.62 5.78
CA LEU A 306 8.20 -23.68 6.64
C LEU A 306 9.27 -24.60 6.05
N TRP A 307 10.45 -24.03 5.81
CA TRP A 307 11.62 -24.74 5.31
C TRP A 307 12.61 -25.03 6.44
N PRO A 308 12.99 -26.31 6.67
CA PRO A 308 13.92 -26.65 7.74
C PRO A 308 15.37 -26.33 7.33
N VAL A 309 16.08 -25.63 8.21
CA VAL A 309 17.53 -25.42 8.13
C VAL A 309 18.16 -26.03 9.36
N GLU A 310 18.84 -27.15 9.17
CA GLU A 310 19.44 -27.92 10.25
C GLU A 310 20.81 -27.34 10.61
N VAL A 311 21.07 -27.11 11.90
CA VAL A 311 22.33 -26.57 12.44
C VAL A 311 22.92 -27.59 13.40
N MET A 312 24.19 -27.92 13.24
CA MET A 312 24.83 -28.99 14.01
C MET A 312 26.33 -28.80 14.19
N ARG A 313 26.91 -29.63 15.05
CA ARG A 313 28.36 -29.73 15.26
C ARG A 313 28.85 -31.12 14.86
N CYS A 314 29.83 -31.15 13.95
CA CYS A 314 30.48 -32.37 13.44
C CYS A 314 31.98 -32.39 13.79
N THR A 315 32.54 -33.58 14.00
CA THR A 315 34.00 -33.80 14.13
C THR A 315 34.63 -34.09 12.75
N GLN A 316 35.74 -33.41 12.40
CA GLN A 316 36.39 -33.54 11.08
C GLN A 316 37.33 -34.77 10.97
N PHE A 317 37.50 -35.27 9.73
CA PHE A 317 38.47 -36.29 9.30
C PHE A 317 39.93 -35.88 9.59
N GLY A 318 40.73 -36.81 10.13
CA GLY A 318 42.18 -36.61 10.28
C GLY A 318 42.89 -36.48 8.92
N SER A 319 43.69 -35.42 8.75
CA SER A 319 44.60 -35.22 7.61
C SER A 319 45.63 -36.36 7.52
N PHE A 320 45.68 -37.08 6.39
CA PHE A 320 46.79 -38.01 6.08
C PHE A 320 48.11 -37.24 5.91
N LYS A 321 48.95 -37.24 6.95
CA LYS A 321 50.37 -36.89 6.80
C LYS A 321 51.10 -38.04 6.11
N ALA A 322 51.62 -37.79 4.91
CA ALA A 322 52.59 -38.65 4.26
C ALA A 322 53.93 -38.59 5.01
N GLY A 323 54.11 -39.48 5.98
CA GLY A 323 55.38 -39.69 6.70
C GLY A 323 55.86 -41.12 6.48
N GLY A 324 56.92 -41.29 5.71
CA GLY A 324 57.54 -42.59 5.48
C GLY A 324 58.14 -43.17 6.76
N GLY A 325 57.75 -44.39 7.10
CA GLY A 325 58.33 -45.19 8.18
C GLY A 325 57.84 -46.64 8.11
N LYS A 326 58.77 -47.58 7.97
CA LYS A 326 58.49 -49.02 7.87
C LYS A 326 58.07 -49.63 9.23
N VAL A 327 57.31 -50.72 9.10
CA VAL A 327 57.14 -51.91 9.99
C VAL A 327 55.90 -51.93 10.90
N GLY A 328 55.08 -52.97 10.71
CA GLY A 328 54.12 -53.48 11.70
C GLY A 328 52.85 -54.06 11.07
N LYS A 329 52.74 -55.40 10.98
CA LYS A 329 51.49 -56.10 10.61
C LYS A 329 50.51 -56.02 11.79
N GLU A 330 49.53 -55.13 11.74
CA GLU A 330 48.25 -55.26 12.44
C GLU A 330 47.11 -54.77 11.54
N LYS A 331 45.98 -55.49 11.54
CA LYS A 331 44.78 -55.14 10.78
C LYS A 331 44.25 -53.77 11.27
N PRO A 332 43.90 -52.81 10.40
CA PRO A 332 43.13 -51.67 10.84
C PRO A 332 41.65 -52.06 10.88
N GLN A 333 41.09 -52.20 12.08
CA GLN A 333 39.68 -51.89 12.35
C GLN A 333 39.64 -50.38 12.61
N MET A 334 39.05 -49.60 11.71
CA MET A 334 38.68 -48.21 11.96
C MET A 334 37.52 -47.87 11.03
N GLU A 335 36.30 -48.16 11.48
CA GLU A 335 35.08 -47.49 11.01
C GLU A 335 34.94 -46.24 11.87
N ASP A 336 35.58 -45.13 11.47
CA ASP A 336 35.32 -43.83 12.10
C ASP A 336 33.96 -43.31 11.60
N GLU A 337 32.90 -43.58 12.36
CA GLU A 337 31.59 -42.95 12.16
C GLU A 337 31.68 -41.44 12.47
N ILE A 338 31.11 -40.61 11.59
CA ILE A 338 30.99 -39.17 11.82
C ILE A 338 29.98 -38.94 12.96
N GLN A 339 30.45 -38.45 14.10
CA GLN A 339 29.58 -38.15 15.24
C GLN A 339 28.92 -36.77 15.08
N ILE A 340 27.59 -36.76 14.95
CA ILE A 340 26.77 -35.54 14.95
C ILE A 340 26.41 -35.20 16.40
N SER A 341 26.62 -33.96 16.81
CA SER A 341 26.30 -33.44 18.14
C SER A 341 25.59 -32.08 18.02
N PHE A 342 24.84 -31.66 19.05
CA PHE A 342 24.10 -30.38 19.05
C PHE A 342 23.23 -30.19 17.80
N HIS A 343 22.32 -31.12 17.51
CA HIS A 343 21.45 -31.06 16.34
C HIS A 343 20.22 -30.19 16.60
N GLY A 344 20.13 -29.05 15.90
CA GLY A 344 19.01 -28.12 15.97
C GLY A 344 18.44 -27.82 14.58
N VAL A 345 17.27 -27.18 14.55
CA VAL A 345 16.54 -26.79 13.33
C VAL A 345 15.98 -25.39 13.47
N ALA A 346 16.22 -24.54 12.48
CA ALA A 346 15.49 -23.30 12.26
C ALA A 346 14.44 -23.51 11.17
N TYR A 347 13.22 -22.99 11.36
CA TYR A 347 12.13 -23.09 10.40
C TYR A 347 11.95 -21.75 9.68
N VAL A 348 12.35 -21.68 8.42
CA VAL A 348 12.33 -20.45 7.62
C VAL A 348 11.02 -20.38 6.83
N ASP A 349 10.24 -19.31 6.99
CA ASP A 349 9.02 -19.14 6.19
C ASP A 349 9.34 -18.65 4.77
N PHE A 350 9.06 -19.49 3.77
CA PHE A 350 9.25 -19.19 2.35
C PHE A 350 8.01 -18.58 1.69
N ALA A 351 6.85 -18.51 2.36
CA ALA A 351 5.62 -17.95 1.81
C ALA A 351 5.79 -16.54 1.19
N PRO A 352 6.60 -15.62 1.76
CA PRO A 352 6.79 -14.29 1.16
C PRO A 352 7.43 -14.31 -0.23
N LEU A 353 8.11 -15.38 -0.64
CA LEU A 353 8.63 -15.52 -2.00
C LEU A 353 7.53 -15.70 -3.06
N LEU A 354 6.31 -16.05 -2.64
CA LEU A 354 5.13 -16.10 -3.50
C LEU A 354 4.37 -14.77 -3.57
N TYR A 355 4.83 -13.74 -2.87
CA TYR A 355 4.23 -12.41 -2.99
C TYR A 355 4.58 -11.82 -4.36
N PRO A 356 3.63 -11.15 -5.06
CA PRO A 356 3.88 -10.60 -6.38
C PRO A 356 5.07 -9.63 -6.41
N GLY A 357 6.12 -9.98 -7.16
CA GLY A 357 7.34 -9.20 -7.31
C GLY A 357 8.40 -9.41 -6.23
N ALA A 358 8.13 -10.21 -5.19
CA ALA A 358 9.11 -10.50 -4.15
C ALA A 358 10.28 -11.33 -4.69
N ARG A 359 11.49 -10.90 -4.35
CA ARG A 359 12.74 -11.52 -4.81
C ARG A 359 13.67 -11.92 -3.66
N ARG A 360 13.40 -11.49 -2.44
CA ARG A 360 14.32 -11.66 -1.31
C ARG A 360 13.53 -11.79 -0.02
N ILE A 361 13.95 -12.74 0.81
CA ILE A 361 13.58 -12.82 2.22
C ILE A 361 14.86 -12.85 3.04
N ARG A 362 14.89 -12.08 4.12
CA ARG A 362 15.97 -12.09 5.10
C ARG A 362 15.30 -12.04 6.47
N GLY A 363 15.72 -12.89 7.38
CA GLY A 363 15.09 -12.99 8.69
C GLY A 363 16.03 -13.57 9.74
N MET A 364 15.64 -13.39 11.00
CA MET A 364 16.28 -14.02 12.15
C MET A 364 15.37 -15.14 12.64
N TYR A 365 15.88 -16.37 12.63
CA TYR A 365 15.08 -17.57 12.90
C TYR A 365 15.59 -18.27 14.15
N ARG A 366 14.69 -18.63 15.07
CA ARG A 366 15.05 -19.33 16.31
C ARG A 366 15.50 -20.75 15.99
N ILE A 367 16.56 -21.21 16.65
CA ILE A 367 17.04 -22.58 16.53
C ILE A 367 16.37 -23.43 17.62
N HIS A 368 15.56 -24.39 17.19
CA HIS A 368 14.89 -25.34 18.06
C HIS A 368 15.69 -26.65 18.15
N PRO A 369 15.56 -27.42 19.25
CA PRO A 369 16.10 -28.78 19.30
C PRO A 369 15.50 -29.64 18.20
N PHE A 370 16.33 -30.46 17.54
CA PHE A 370 15.85 -31.35 16.49
C PHE A 370 14.91 -32.42 17.05
N SER A 371 13.77 -32.63 16.38
CA SER A 371 12.81 -33.70 16.64
C SER A 371 12.17 -34.15 15.33
N ASP A 372 12.19 -35.46 15.06
CA ASP A 372 11.59 -36.03 13.85
C ASP A 372 10.07 -35.80 13.78
N SER A 373 9.38 -35.78 14.93
CA SER A 373 7.94 -35.49 14.98
C SER A 373 7.63 -34.07 14.53
N ASP A 374 8.44 -33.10 15.00
CA ASP A 374 8.25 -31.69 14.70
C ASP A 374 8.61 -31.39 13.25
N LEU A 375 9.67 -32.00 12.74
CA LEU A 375 10.05 -31.94 11.34
C LEU A 375 8.90 -32.43 10.45
N LEU A 376 8.30 -33.59 10.77
CA LEU A 376 7.18 -34.13 10.01
C LEU A 376 5.93 -33.25 10.09
N MET A 377 5.55 -32.81 11.30
CA MET A 377 4.36 -31.98 11.47
C MET A 377 4.50 -30.61 10.79
N LYS A 378 5.64 -29.93 10.96
CA LYS A 378 5.84 -28.57 10.45
C LYS A 378 6.21 -28.55 8.97
N THR A 379 7.01 -29.51 8.51
CA THR A 379 7.60 -29.47 7.16
C THR A 379 7.06 -30.52 6.20
N LYS A 380 6.21 -31.44 6.69
CA LYS A 380 5.72 -32.63 5.95
C LYS A 380 6.88 -33.49 5.41
N ARG A 381 7.99 -33.60 6.14
CA ARG A 381 9.18 -34.41 5.79
C ARG A 381 9.43 -35.51 6.81
N GLN A 382 9.92 -36.66 6.34
CA GLN A 382 10.15 -37.84 7.17
C GLN A 382 11.62 -38.07 7.55
N GLU A 383 12.58 -37.50 6.82
CA GLU A 383 14.02 -37.75 7.02
C GLU A 383 14.79 -36.45 7.23
N SER A 384 15.81 -36.50 8.11
CA SER A 384 16.80 -35.42 8.28
C SER A 384 17.67 -35.29 7.04
N VAL A 385 17.87 -34.06 6.60
CA VAL A 385 18.71 -33.66 5.46
C VAL A 385 20.15 -34.17 5.62
N VAL A 386 20.62 -34.20 6.86
CA VAL A 386 21.98 -34.55 7.25
C VAL A 386 22.17 -36.07 7.23
N SER A 387 21.16 -36.82 7.67
CA SER A 387 21.20 -38.29 7.67
C SER A 387 21.34 -38.87 6.25
N GLU A 388 20.71 -38.23 5.25
CA GLU A 388 20.86 -38.58 3.84
C GLU A 388 22.23 -38.16 3.28
N SER A 389 22.69 -36.95 3.61
CA SER A 389 23.97 -36.41 3.11
C SER A 389 25.18 -37.14 3.65
N MET A 390 25.14 -37.55 4.92
CA MET A 390 26.21 -38.33 5.56
C MET A 390 26.36 -39.70 4.89
N LYS A 391 25.24 -40.36 4.55
CA LYS A 391 25.23 -41.60 3.76
C LYS A 391 25.83 -41.39 2.36
N ALA A 392 25.55 -40.24 1.73
CA ALA A 392 26.09 -39.90 0.41
C ALA A 392 27.59 -39.55 0.43
N LEU A 393 28.06 -38.77 1.41
CA LEU A 393 29.48 -38.45 1.63
C LEU A 393 30.32 -39.70 1.92
N LEU A 394 29.79 -40.63 2.72
CA LEU A 394 30.40 -41.95 2.97
C LEU A 394 30.44 -42.83 1.71
N ALA A 395 29.49 -42.67 0.78
CA ALA A 395 29.46 -43.37 -0.50
C ALA A 395 30.45 -42.78 -1.52
N GLU A 396 30.60 -41.45 -1.58
CA GLU A 396 31.58 -40.77 -2.45
C GLU A 396 33.03 -41.01 -2.01
N ALA A 397 33.28 -41.09 -0.69
CA ALA A 397 34.60 -41.45 -0.16
C ALA A 397 35.04 -42.87 -0.57
N ARG A 398 34.09 -43.76 -0.90
CA ARG A 398 34.35 -45.14 -1.38
C ARG A 398 34.65 -45.22 -2.88
N LEU A 399 34.45 -44.14 -3.65
CA LEU A 399 34.53 -44.15 -5.12
C LEU A 399 35.73 -43.40 -5.73
N ARG A 400 36.67 -42.84 -4.94
CA ARG A 400 37.92 -42.30 -5.48
C ARG A 400 38.94 -43.41 -5.75
N PRO A 401 39.31 -43.73 -7.01
CA PRO A 401 40.44 -44.60 -7.28
C PRO A 401 41.73 -43.79 -7.12
N THR A 402 42.69 -44.33 -6.37
CA THR A 402 44.07 -43.85 -6.36
C THR A 402 44.65 -43.99 -7.78
N SER A 403 45.00 -42.88 -8.42
CA SER A 403 45.65 -42.89 -9.72
C SER A 403 47.14 -43.24 -9.57
N SER A 404 47.50 -44.45 -10.00
CA SER A 404 48.84 -44.78 -10.49
C SER A 404 48.72 -45.29 -11.93
N LEU A 405 49.51 -44.71 -12.82
CA LEU A 405 49.58 -44.99 -14.26
C LEU A 405 49.54 -46.50 -14.62
N ALA A 406 48.69 -46.88 -15.58
CA ALA A 406 49.04 -47.71 -16.75
C ALA A 406 47.86 -47.93 -17.73
N SER A 407 47.99 -47.37 -18.93
CA SER A 407 47.74 -47.96 -20.26
C SER A 407 46.50 -48.85 -20.54
N CYS A 408 45.64 -48.32 -21.42
CA CYS A 408 45.05 -48.91 -22.65
C CYS A 408 44.40 -50.31 -22.64
N LYS A 409 43.09 -50.40 -22.99
CA LYS A 409 42.55 -50.84 -24.31
C LYS A 409 41.04 -51.10 -24.27
N ALA A 410 40.40 -50.90 -25.43
CA ALA A 410 38.96 -50.97 -25.65
C ALA A 410 38.42 -52.37 -26.02
N ALA A 411 37.11 -52.55 -25.73
CA ALA A 411 36.06 -53.37 -26.39
C ALA A 411 35.99 -54.91 -26.10
N PRO A 412 34.87 -55.62 -26.42
CA PRO A 412 33.46 -55.37 -26.06
C PRO A 412 32.63 -56.65 -25.67
N SER A 413 31.41 -56.44 -25.13
CA SER A 413 30.17 -57.25 -25.30
C SER A 413 29.94 -58.64 -24.64
N LYS A 414 28.75 -58.80 -24.00
CA LYS A 414 27.74 -59.91 -24.01
C LYS A 414 27.00 -59.94 -22.64
N VAL A 415 25.70 -59.62 -22.50
CA VAL A 415 24.42 -60.25 -22.94
C VAL A 415 24.02 -61.52 -22.15
N LEU A 416 22.81 -61.47 -21.55
CA LEU A 416 21.91 -62.52 -21.00
C LEU A 416 22.31 -63.18 -19.65
N GLY A 417 21.42 -63.44 -18.69
CA GLY A 417 19.96 -63.33 -18.65
C GLY A 417 19.33 -63.77 -17.32
N ASP A 418 18.04 -63.44 -17.21
CA ASP A 418 16.91 -64.10 -16.54
C ASP A 418 16.98 -64.78 -15.14
N SER A 419 16.08 -64.27 -14.28
CA SER A 419 14.98 -65.00 -13.62
C SER A 419 15.04 -65.35 -12.12
N LYS A 420 13.88 -65.08 -11.51
CA LYS A 420 13.17 -65.72 -10.39
C LYS A 420 13.20 -65.08 -8.99
N GLU A 421 12.01 -64.57 -8.67
CA GLU A 421 11.36 -64.53 -7.37
C GLU A 421 11.61 -65.78 -6.52
N GLU A 422 11.79 -65.58 -5.21
CA GLU A 422 11.05 -66.38 -4.24
C GLU A 422 10.77 -65.58 -2.95
N MET A 423 9.57 -65.82 -2.44
CA MET A 423 8.81 -65.03 -1.48
C MET A 423 8.69 -65.79 -0.16
N LYS A 424 8.91 -65.16 1.00
CA LYS A 424 8.36 -65.65 2.28
C LYS A 424 7.86 -64.53 3.21
N LYS A 425 6.55 -64.33 3.09
CA LYS A 425 5.52 -63.97 4.09
C LYS A 425 5.98 -63.78 5.54
N ALA A 426 5.70 -62.59 6.09
CA ALA A 426 5.33 -62.43 7.49
C ALA A 426 3.81 -62.19 7.59
N LYS A 427 3.13 -63.01 8.40
CA LYS A 427 1.72 -62.84 8.78
C LYS A 427 1.67 -62.06 10.09
N ALA A 428 0.72 -61.14 10.14
CA ALA A 428 0.35 -60.34 11.29
C ALA A 428 -0.18 -61.18 12.48
N ALA A 429 0.18 -60.74 13.68
CA ALA A 429 -0.66 -60.79 14.86
C ALA A 429 -0.47 -59.47 15.63
N GLN A 430 -1.53 -58.67 15.66
CA GLN A 430 -1.87 -57.67 16.69
C GLN A 430 -1.82 -58.32 18.08
N ALA A 431 -1.65 -57.65 19.22
CA ALA A 431 -1.46 -56.26 19.62
C ALA A 431 -0.98 -56.32 21.09
N GLU A 432 -0.75 -55.14 21.69
CA GLU A 432 -0.53 -54.91 23.13
C GLU A 432 0.92 -55.07 23.66
N SER A 433 1.70 -54.02 23.44
CA SER A 433 2.47 -53.39 24.53
C SER A 433 2.82 -51.95 24.14
N VAL A 434 1.85 -51.05 24.35
CA VAL A 434 2.17 -49.65 24.63
C VAL A 434 2.71 -49.64 26.06
N MET A 435 4.00 -49.36 26.22
CA MET A 435 4.59 -48.59 27.32
C MET A 435 6.11 -48.49 27.10
N ASP A 436 6.61 -47.26 27.17
CA ASP A 436 8.01 -46.84 27.31
C ASP A 436 8.98 -47.08 26.14
N ALA A 437 8.76 -46.34 25.04
CA ALA A 437 9.88 -45.73 24.32
C ALA A 437 9.93 -44.26 24.75
N GLU A 438 10.56 -44.01 25.90
CA GLU A 438 10.79 -42.66 26.42
C GLU A 438 11.50 -41.80 25.36
N LEU A 439 11.00 -40.57 25.22
CA LEU A 439 11.64 -39.46 24.52
C LEU A 439 13.09 -39.33 24.99
N GLN A 440 14.05 -39.82 24.20
CA GLN A 440 15.44 -39.41 24.34
C GLN A 440 15.52 -37.94 23.89
N VAL A 441 15.20 -37.02 24.81
CA VAL A 441 15.49 -35.60 24.65
C VAL A 441 16.99 -35.49 24.45
N ASN A 442 17.41 -35.08 23.26
CA ASN A 442 18.81 -34.82 22.98
C ASN A 442 19.25 -33.63 23.84
N ALA A 443 19.82 -33.91 25.02
CA ALA A 443 20.15 -32.91 26.02
C ALA A 443 21.08 -31.80 25.46
N GLU A 444 21.92 -32.14 24.48
CA GLU A 444 22.78 -31.18 23.78
C GLU A 444 21.99 -30.23 22.87
N ALA A 445 20.92 -30.72 22.22
CA ALA A 445 20.08 -29.91 21.33
C ALA A 445 19.21 -28.93 22.12
N GLN A 446 18.78 -29.32 23.33
CA GLN A 446 18.00 -28.47 24.23
C GLN A 446 18.74 -27.17 24.58
N MET A 447 20.08 -27.20 24.55
CA MET A 447 20.92 -26.04 24.84
C MET A 447 20.71 -24.88 23.85
N TYR A 448 20.22 -25.10 22.64
CA TYR A 448 19.83 -24.01 21.73
C TYR A 448 18.63 -23.23 22.26
N ALA A 449 17.62 -23.94 22.79
CA ALA A 449 16.43 -23.31 23.36
C ALA A 449 16.78 -22.56 24.65
N ASP A 450 17.59 -23.16 25.52
CA ASP A 450 18.00 -22.56 26.79
C ASP A 450 18.82 -21.28 26.58
N SER A 451 19.65 -21.25 25.53
CA SER A 451 20.46 -20.09 25.15
C SER A 451 19.72 -19.08 24.28
N ARG A 452 18.46 -19.35 23.89
CA ARG A 452 17.70 -18.55 22.90
C ARG A 452 18.50 -18.31 21.61
N SER A 453 19.16 -19.36 21.12
CA SER A 453 19.95 -19.32 19.88
C SER A 453 19.08 -18.97 18.67
N TYR A 454 19.60 -18.15 17.77
CA TYR A 454 18.95 -17.82 16.50
C TYR A 454 19.98 -17.67 15.38
N ILE A 455 19.54 -17.84 14.13
CA ILE A 455 20.37 -17.76 12.93
C ILE A 455 19.80 -16.76 11.93
N ILE A 456 20.69 -15.99 11.29
CA ILE A 456 20.33 -15.08 10.20
C ILE A 456 20.49 -15.80 8.87
N ILE A 457 19.39 -15.87 8.11
CA ILE A 457 19.34 -16.50 6.79
C ILE A 457 18.73 -15.53 5.80
N GLU A 458 19.34 -15.43 4.63
CA GLU A 458 18.82 -14.70 3.49
C GLU A 458 18.63 -15.65 2.30
N ILE A 459 17.45 -15.60 1.71
CA ILE A 459 17.11 -16.29 0.48
C ILE A 459 16.79 -15.23 -0.58
N ALA A 460 17.45 -15.30 -1.73
CA ALA A 460 17.26 -14.36 -2.82
C ALA A 460 17.05 -15.08 -4.15
N LEU A 461 16.23 -14.50 -5.01
CA LEU A 461 15.93 -14.94 -6.37
C LEU A 461 16.24 -13.79 -7.32
N GLU A 462 16.83 -14.09 -8.47
CA GLU A 462 17.07 -13.07 -9.50
C GLU A 462 15.75 -12.56 -10.10
N LYS A 463 14.83 -13.47 -10.39
CA LYS A 463 13.47 -13.18 -10.85
C LYS A 463 12.45 -13.60 -9.79
N PRO A 464 11.35 -12.87 -9.60
CA PRO A 464 10.34 -13.25 -8.62
C PRO A 464 9.61 -14.54 -9.06
N LEU A 465 9.21 -15.40 -8.13
CA LEU A 465 8.43 -16.60 -8.47
C LEU A 465 7.05 -16.23 -9.02
N VAL A 466 6.47 -15.16 -8.49
CA VAL A 466 5.21 -14.56 -8.96
C VAL A 466 5.52 -13.19 -9.53
N PRO A 467 5.41 -12.97 -10.85
CA PRO A 467 5.66 -11.66 -11.44
C PRO A 467 4.58 -10.67 -10.97
N LYS A 468 5.01 -9.46 -10.58
CA LYS A 468 4.09 -8.37 -10.28
C LYS A 468 3.53 -7.80 -11.58
N ARG A 469 2.21 -7.63 -11.66
CA ARG A 469 1.56 -6.98 -12.80
C ARG A 469 1.96 -5.51 -12.83
N GLN A 470 2.27 -5.01 -14.03
CA GLN A 470 2.67 -3.61 -14.17
C GLN A 470 1.43 -2.69 -14.05
N PRO A 471 1.57 -1.49 -13.47
CA PRO A 471 0.46 -0.54 -13.34
C PRO A 471 -0.21 -0.21 -14.67
N GLU A 472 0.55 -0.18 -15.77
CA GLU A 472 0.04 0.07 -17.12
C GLU A 472 -0.82 -1.08 -17.64
N GLU A 473 -0.47 -2.33 -17.33
CA GLU A 473 -1.27 -3.50 -17.69
C GLU A 473 -2.60 -3.49 -16.95
N LEU A 474 -2.59 -3.20 -15.65
CA LEU A 474 -3.81 -3.07 -14.84
C LEU A 474 -4.70 -1.94 -15.35
N ALA A 475 -4.12 -0.79 -15.69
CA ALA A 475 -4.86 0.31 -16.30
C ALA A 475 -5.48 -0.09 -17.66
N ARG A 476 -4.79 -0.92 -18.46
CA ARG A 476 -5.33 -1.45 -19.72
C ARG A 476 -6.51 -2.38 -19.47
N ARG A 477 -6.41 -3.32 -18.53
CA ARG A 477 -7.52 -4.22 -18.17
C ARG A 477 -8.74 -3.45 -17.67
N VAL A 478 -8.53 -2.45 -16.80
CA VAL A 478 -9.63 -1.59 -16.33
C VAL A 478 -10.24 -0.80 -17.50
N ARG A 479 -9.46 -0.36 -18.50
CA ARG A 479 -10.00 0.26 -19.73
C ARG A 479 -10.80 -0.71 -20.61
N GLU A 480 -10.39 -1.97 -20.66
CA GLU A 480 -11.09 -3.02 -21.39
C GLU A 480 -12.44 -3.34 -20.73
N LEU A 481 -12.47 -3.42 -19.39
CA LEU A 481 -13.70 -3.60 -18.60
C LEU A 481 -14.59 -2.35 -18.59
N ILE A 482 -13.98 -1.17 -18.42
CA ILE A 482 -14.66 0.13 -18.27
C ILE A 482 -13.97 1.17 -19.17
N PRO A 483 -14.44 1.33 -20.41
CA PRO A 483 -13.88 2.31 -21.34
C PRO A 483 -14.01 3.74 -20.80
N PRO A 484 -12.95 4.57 -20.89
CA PRO A 484 -13.02 5.95 -20.44
C PRO A 484 -13.96 6.73 -21.34
N ARG A 485 -14.78 7.59 -20.74
CA ARG A 485 -15.71 8.43 -21.47
C ARG A 485 -14.94 9.57 -22.15
N PRO A 486 -15.14 9.81 -23.46
CA PRO A 486 -14.51 10.96 -24.10
C PRO A 486 -14.98 12.25 -23.41
N PRO A 487 -14.06 13.18 -23.07
CA PRO A 487 -14.43 14.42 -22.41
C PRO A 487 -15.40 15.16 -23.32
N ARG A 488 -16.58 15.50 -22.78
CA ARG A 488 -17.53 16.31 -23.52
C ARG A 488 -16.85 17.65 -23.81
N PRO A 489 -16.82 18.11 -25.07
CA PRO A 489 -16.26 19.42 -25.36
C PRO A 489 -17.05 20.49 -24.58
N ARG A 490 -16.34 21.31 -23.80
CA ARG A 490 -16.91 22.41 -23.01
C ARG A 490 -17.39 23.52 -23.95
N HIS A 491 -18.55 23.34 -24.57
CA HIS A 491 -19.12 24.26 -25.55
C HIS A 491 -19.99 25.38 -24.92
N SER A 492 -20.26 25.36 -23.61
CA SER A 492 -21.17 26.34 -22.96
C SER A 492 -20.61 27.76 -22.88
N ALA A 493 -19.32 27.92 -22.57
CA ALA A 493 -18.72 29.25 -22.41
C ALA A 493 -18.69 30.06 -23.72
N GLY A 494 -18.45 29.41 -24.87
CA GLY A 494 -18.47 30.08 -26.18
C GLY A 494 -19.89 30.49 -26.58
N ALA A 495 -20.85 29.57 -26.41
CA ALA A 495 -22.26 29.80 -26.71
C ALA A 495 -22.86 30.96 -25.90
N GLU A 496 -22.56 31.03 -24.59
CA GLU A 496 -22.99 32.13 -23.72
C GLU A 496 -22.34 33.45 -24.11
N LYS A 497 -21.03 33.45 -24.38
CA LYS A 497 -20.31 34.66 -24.82
C LYS A 497 -20.83 35.17 -26.16
N ALA A 498 -21.19 34.29 -27.09
CA ALA A 498 -21.79 34.67 -28.38
C ALA A 498 -23.16 35.34 -28.21
N VAL A 499 -24.00 34.85 -27.29
CA VAL A 499 -25.30 35.46 -26.98
C VAL A 499 -25.13 36.80 -26.28
N GLN A 500 -24.24 36.89 -25.28
CA GLN A 500 -23.94 38.15 -24.59
C GLN A 500 -23.41 39.22 -25.54
N GLU A 501 -22.51 38.86 -26.47
CA GLU A 501 -22.01 39.80 -27.47
C GLU A 501 -23.11 40.26 -28.43
N TYR A 502 -24.02 39.38 -28.87
CA TYR A 502 -25.17 39.77 -29.68
C TYR A 502 -26.10 40.73 -28.93
N GLN A 503 -26.41 40.45 -27.68
CA GLN A 503 -27.18 41.37 -26.82
C GLN A 503 -26.47 42.71 -26.69
N ALA A 504 -25.15 42.74 -26.47
CA ALA A 504 -24.36 43.97 -26.38
C ALA A 504 -24.36 44.79 -27.68
N GLN A 505 -24.29 44.13 -28.85
CA GLN A 505 -24.40 44.82 -30.15
C GLN A 505 -25.79 45.44 -30.33
N ILE A 506 -26.86 44.76 -29.91
CA ILE A 506 -28.22 45.30 -29.94
C ILE A 506 -28.33 46.54 -29.05
N MET A 507 -27.84 46.47 -27.81
CA MET A 507 -27.86 47.62 -26.90
C MET A 507 -27.10 48.81 -27.47
N SER A 508 -25.96 48.57 -28.15
CA SER A 508 -25.20 49.62 -28.84
C SER A 508 -25.99 50.25 -29.99
N VAL A 509 -26.65 49.44 -30.83
CA VAL A 509 -27.48 49.93 -31.95
C VAL A 509 -28.67 50.72 -31.40
N VAL A 510 -29.33 50.25 -30.35
CA VAL A 510 -30.46 50.93 -29.71
C VAL A 510 -30.03 52.27 -29.14
N ALA A 511 -28.90 52.35 -28.44
CA ALA A 511 -28.37 53.61 -27.93
C ALA A 511 -28.06 54.61 -29.06
N GLN A 512 -27.51 54.15 -30.19
CA GLN A 512 -27.26 54.99 -31.35
C GLN A 512 -28.56 55.47 -32.02
N VAL A 513 -29.57 54.60 -32.14
CA VAL A 513 -30.89 54.97 -32.67
C VAL A 513 -31.58 55.98 -31.75
N LEU A 514 -31.52 55.78 -30.43
CA LEU A 514 -32.05 56.73 -29.44
C LEU A 514 -31.33 58.07 -29.51
N GLN A 515 -30.00 58.09 -29.60
CA GLN A 515 -29.23 59.33 -29.78
C GLN A 515 -29.62 60.06 -31.06
N GLN A 516 -29.84 59.35 -32.17
CA GLN A 516 -30.32 59.96 -33.42
C GLN A 516 -31.74 60.50 -33.28
N TYR A 517 -32.61 59.79 -32.58
CA TYR A 517 -33.95 60.24 -32.28
C TYR A 517 -33.94 61.51 -31.41
N GLU A 518 -33.09 61.57 -30.39
CA GLU A 518 -32.89 62.77 -29.56
C GLU A 518 -32.28 63.94 -30.35
N GLN A 519 -31.35 63.69 -31.27
CA GLN A 519 -30.80 64.75 -32.11
C GLN A 519 -31.85 65.37 -33.03
N MET A 520 -32.76 64.56 -33.58
CA MET A 520 -33.80 65.05 -34.50
C MET A 520 -35.03 65.62 -33.79
N PHE A 521 -35.39 65.08 -32.62
CA PHE A 521 -36.66 65.38 -31.96
C PHE A 521 -36.52 65.77 -30.48
N GLY A 522 -35.30 65.82 -29.92
CA GLY A 522 -35.04 66.06 -28.50
C GLY A 522 -35.44 67.46 -28.02
N SER A 523 -35.39 68.47 -28.89
CA SER A 523 -35.88 69.83 -28.56
C SER A 523 -37.41 69.89 -28.37
N ALA A 524 -38.14 68.83 -28.70
CA ALA A 524 -39.59 68.72 -28.49
C ALA A 524 -39.97 68.11 -27.13
N PHE A 525 -39.00 67.64 -26.33
CA PHE A 525 -39.23 67.10 -24.99
C PHE A 525 -38.94 68.15 -23.91
N VAL A 526 -39.93 69.00 -23.63
CA VAL A 526 -39.94 69.84 -22.43
C VAL A 526 -40.67 69.09 -21.31
N PRO A 527 -40.18 69.10 -20.05
CA PRO A 527 -40.86 68.43 -18.94
C PRO A 527 -42.31 68.93 -18.80
N GLY A 528 -43.29 68.03 -18.97
CA GLY A 528 -44.73 68.33 -18.91
C GLY A 528 -45.50 68.22 -20.24
N ALA A 529 -44.88 67.76 -21.32
CA ALA A 529 -45.57 67.55 -22.61
C ALA A 529 -46.55 66.35 -22.57
N LYS A 530 -47.72 66.51 -23.21
CA LYS A 530 -48.71 65.44 -23.41
C LYS A 530 -48.15 64.31 -24.29
N PRO A 531 -48.61 63.05 -24.12
CA PRO A 531 -48.23 61.95 -25.00
C PRO A 531 -48.53 62.30 -26.46
N LEU A 532 -47.62 61.89 -27.35
CA LEU A 532 -47.71 62.14 -28.79
C LEU A 532 -48.95 61.47 -29.42
N ASP A 533 -49.60 62.17 -30.33
CA ASP A 533 -50.69 61.63 -31.14
C ASP A 533 -50.16 60.50 -32.07
N PRO A 534 -50.88 59.37 -32.26
CA PRO A 534 -50.40 58.24 -33.05
C PRO A 534 -49.98 58.60 -34.49
N ALA A 535 -50.68 59.53 -35.14
CA ALA A 535 -50.32 59.99 -36.48
C ALA A 535 -48.97 60.73 -36.49
N THR A 536 -48.70 61.50 -35.43
CA THR A 536 -47.43 62.22 -35.26
C THR A 536 -46.29 61.25 -34.93
N GLN A 537 -46.57 60.18 -34.19
CA GLN A 537 -45.60 59.11 -33.90
C GLN A 537 -45.20 58.36 -35.17
N GLU A 538 -46.16 58.03 -36.04
CA GLU A 538 -45.89 57.38 -37.32
C GLU A 538 -45.12 58.28 -38.30
N GLN A 539 -45.43 59.58 -38.31
CA GLN A 539 -44.67 60.57 -39.07
C GLN A 539 -43.22 60.70 -38.59
N ARG A 540 -42.98 60.73 -37.27
CA ARG A 540 -41.61 60.76 -36.71
C ARG A 540 -40.85 59.47 -37.00
N LYS A 541 -41.52 58.31 -36.93
CA LYS A 541 -40.95 57.00 -37.28
C LYS A 541 -40.50 56.96 -38.74
N THR A 542 -41.33 57.44 -39.67
CA THR A 542 -40.98 57.47 -41.10
C THR A 542 -39.85 58.44 -41.40
N GLN A 543 -39.79 59.59 -40.73
CA GLN A 543 -38.66 60.53 -40.83
C GLN A 543 -37.35 59.95 -40.27
N LEU A 544 -37.39 59.34 -39.08
CA LEU A 544 -36.23 58.66 -38.49
C LEU A 544 -35.72 57.54 -39.40
N PHE A 545 -36.63 56.73 -39.94
CA PHE A 545 -36.27 55.64 -40.84
C PHE A 545 -35.68 56.15 -42.16
N GLY A 546 -36.19 57.26 -42.70
CA GLY A 546 -35.62 57.94 -43.86
C GLY A 546 -34.18 58.40 -43.59
N GLU A 547 -33.95 59.08 -42.47
CA GLU A 547 -32.63 59.61 -42.09
C GLU A 547 -31.61 58.49 -41.85
N LEU A 548 -32.01 57.41 -41.16
CA LEU A 548 -31.15 56.25 -40.93
C LEU A 548 -30.72 55.56 -42.23
N ASN A 549 -31.60 55.55 -43.25
CA ASN A 549 -31.28 55.00 -44.57
C ASN A 549 -30.40 55.94 -45.40
N CYS A 550 -30.70 57.25 -45.44
CA CYS A 550 -29.92 58.23 -46.21
C CYS A 550 -28.52 58.48 -45.63
N SER A 551 -28.37 58.41 -44.31
CA SER A 551 -27.08 58.56 -43.62
C SER A 551 -26.18 57.32 -43.68
N GLY A 552 -26.68 56.19 -44.20
CA GLY A 552 -25.97 54.92 -44.23
C GLY A 552 -25.88 54.20 -42.87
N LYS A 553 -26.42 54.77 -41.79
CA LYS A 553 -26.41 54.18 -40.44
C LYS A 553 -27.18 52.87 -40.37
N TYR A 554 -28.31 52.76 -41.09
CA TYR A 554 -29.07 51.51 -41.19
C TYR A 554 -28.24 50.35 -41.75
N PHE A 555 -27.43 50.62 -42.78
CA PHE A 555 -26.51 49.64 -43.35
C PHE A 555 -25.37 49.28 -42.38
N ALA A 556 -24.84 50.26 -41.65
CA ALA A 556 -23.82 50.03 -40.63
C ALA A 556 -24.33 49.12 -39.49
N PHE A 557 -25.56 49.32 -39.00
CA PHE A 557 -26.18 48.46 -37.99
C PHE A 557 -26.32 47.01 -38.49
N LYS A 558 -26.73 46.85 -39.75
CA LYS A 558 -26.88 45.53 -40.38
C LYS A 558 -25.55 44.78 -40.47
N GLU A 559 -24.45 45.44 -40.86
CA GLU A 559 -23.12 44.80 -40.90
C GLU A 559 -22.55 44.55 -39.48
N GLN A 560 -22.80 45.43 -38.52
CA GLN A 560 -22.40 45.25 -37.11
C GLN A 560 -23.01 43.98 -36.50
N MET A 561 -24.31 43.74 -36.73
CA MET A 561 -25.01 42.57 -36.18
C MET A 561 -24.66 41.25 -36.89
N LYS A 562 -24.19 41.31 -38.14
CA LYS A 562 -23.88 40.12 -38.95
C LYS A 562 -22.82 39.23 -38.30
N TYR A 563 -21.75 39.81 -37.77
CA TYR A 563 -20.67 39.03 -37.14
C TYR A 563 -21.14 38.29 -35.88
N SER A 564 -21.93 38.97 -35.04
CA SER A 564 -22.54 38.35 -33.85
C SER A 564 -23.52 37.23 -34.22
N VAL A 565 -24.32 37.40 -35.28
CA VAL A 565 -25.26 36.36 -35.75
C VAL A 565 -24.50 35.15 -36.29
N VAL A 566 -23.45 35.36 -37.09
CA VAL A 566 -22.61 34.26 -37.60
C VAL A 566 -21.96 33.50 -36.44
N ARG A 567 -21.53 34.22 -35.41
CA ARG A 567 -20.95 33.60 -34.22
C ARG A 567 -21.99 32.81 -33.41
N ILE A 568 -23.24 33.28 -33.29
CA ILE A 568 -24.35 32.48 -32.75
C ILE A 568 -24.58 31.21 -33.56
N VAL A 569 -24.62 31.32 -34.90
CA VAL A 569 -24.81 30.15 -35.77
C VAL A 569 -23.70 29.10 -35.56
N ARG A 570 -22.46 29.55 -35.39
CA ARG A 570 -21.29 28.68 -35.18
C ARG A 570 -21.20 28.11 -33.77
N GLU A 571 -21.33 28.94 -32.74
CA GLU A 571 -21.02 28.60 -31.34
C GLU A 571 -22.24 28.13 -30.56
N LYS A 572 -23.44 28.65 -30.86
CA LYS A 572 -24.71 28.30 -30.17
C LYS A 572 -25.54 27.28 -30.94
N MET A 573 -25.67 27.45 -32.26
CA MET A 573 -26.46 26.54 -33.12
C MET A 573 -25.63 25.41 -33.74
N LEU A 574 -24.30 25.42 -33.54
CA LEU A 574 -23.35 24.38 -33.96
C LEU A 574 -23.45 24.02 -35.45
N ARG A 575 -23.70 25.00 -36.32
CA ARG A 575 -23.74 24.80 -37.78
C ARG A 575 -22.50 25.38 -38.44
N THR A 576 -21.66 24.49 -38.96
CA THR A 576 -20.42 24.84 -39.70
C THR A 576 -20.43 24.38 -41.15
N GLU A 577 -21.44 23.61 -41.56
CA GLU A 577 -21.55 23.03 -42.90
C GLU A 577 -22.75 23.62 -43.69
N ALA A 578 -22.67 23.60 -45.01
CA ALA A 578 -23.72 24.11 -45.89
C ALA A 578 -24.91 23.13 -45.99
N PHE A 579 -26.13 23.66 -46.03
CA PHE A 579 -27.34 22.85 -46.18
C PHE A 579 -27.44 22.29 -47.60
N THR A 580 -27.69 20.98 -47.72
CA THR A 580 -27.90 20.28 -49.00
C THR A 580 -29.36 20.30 -49.44
N ASN A 581 -30.31 20.43 -48.50
CA ASN A 581 -31.75 20.49 -48.78
C ASN A 581 -32.32 21.90 -48.51
N PRO A 582 -33.00 22.54 -49.47
CA PRO A 582 -33.59 23.87 -49.29
C PRO A 582 -34.65 23.94 -48.18
N GLU A 583 -35.38 22.87 -47.91
CA GLU A 583 -36.39 22.85 -46.84
C GLU A 583 -35.76 22.88 -45.45
N GLN A 584 -34.62 22.21 -45.28
CA GLN A 584 -33.85 22.22 -44.02
C GLN A 584 -33.22 23.59 -43.76
N LEU A 585 -32.75 24.27 -44.81
CA LEU A 585 -32.27 25.65 -44.71
C LEU A 585 -33.39 26.59 -44.26
N GLN A 586 -34.59 26.47 -44.84
CA GLN A 586 -35.71 27.34 -44.49
C GLN A 586 -36.21 27.10 -43.05
N ALA A 587 -36.24 25.85 -42.60
CA ALA A 587 -36.56 25.52 -41.21
C ALA A 587 -35.52 26.09 -40.25
N PHE A 588 -34.23 25.96 -40.58
CA PHE A 588 -33.14 26.51 -39.78
C PHE A 588 -33.18 28.04 -39.71
N LEU A 589 -33.41 28.73 -40.84
CA LEU A 589 -33.54 30.18 -40.87
C LEU A 589 -34.73 30.66 -40.05
N SER A 590 -35.84 29.92 -40.04
CA SER A 590 -37.01 30.24 -39.23
C SER A 590 -36.70 30.10 -37.74
N GLN A 591 -36.02 29.03 -37.34
CA GLN A 591 -35.57 28.82 -35.96
C GLN A 591 -34.57 29.89 -35.51
N LEU A 592 -33.60 30.22 -36.36
CA LEU A 592 -32.62 31.27 -36.10
C LEU A 592 -33.30 32.63 -35.95
N TYR A 593 -34.28 32.94 -36.81
CA TYR A 593 -35.04 34.18 -36.72
C TYR A 593 -35.79 34.30 -35.39
N ILE A 594 -36.52 33.25 -34.98
CA ILE A 594 -37.23 33.23 -33.68
C ILE A 594 -36.24 33.49 -32.54
N PHE A 595 -35.13 32.76 -32.51
CA PHE A 595 -34.10 32.90 -31.48
C PHE A 595 -33.50 34.31 -31.43
N LEU A 596 -33.13 34.87 -32.59
CA LEU A 596 -32.54 36.21 -32.66
C LEU A 596 -33.51 37.32 -32.25
N VAL A 597 -34.81 37.12 -32.50
CA VAL A 597 -35.88 38.04 -32.09
C VAL A 597 -36.13 37.95 -30.58
N ASP A 598 -36.18 36.74 -30.01
CA ASP A 598 -36.36 36.54 -28.57
C ASP A 598 -35.21 37.18 -27.78
N GLU A 599 -33.96 36.91 -28.17
CA GLU A 599 -32.77 37.52 -27.54
C GLU A 599 -32.70 39.03 -27.74
N MET A 600 -33.24 39.54 -28.85
CA MET A 600 -33.39 40.98 -29.06
C MET A 600 -34.41 41.60 -28.12
N HIS A 601 -35.55 40.93 -27.88
CA HIS A 601 -36.52 41.37 -26.88
C HIS A 601 -35.93 41.38 -25.48
N VAL A 602 -35.14 40.35 -25.11
CA VAL A 602 -34.43 40.32 -23.83
C VAL A 602 -33.47 41.51 -23.71
N ALA A 603 -32.65 41.78 -24.71
CA ALA A 603 -31.72 42.90 -24.70
C ALA A 603 -32.44 44.27 -24.64
N LEU A 604 -33.52 44.43 -25.40
CA LEU A 604 -34.33 45.65 -25.41
C LEU A 604 -35.01 45.89 -24.06
N ASN A 605 -35.61 44.87 -23.48
CA ASN A 605 -36.26 44.95 -22.18
C ASN A 605 -35.23 45.31 -21.09
N LYS A 606 -34.02 44.73 -21.12
CA LYS A 606 -32.92 45.13 -20.21
C LYS A 606 -32.53 46.60 -20.33
N THR A 607 -32.58 47.17 -21.54
CA THR A 607 -32.24 48.59 -21.75
C THR A 607 -33.37 49.57 -21.45
N LEU A 608 -34.63 49.15 -21.59
CA LEU A 608 -35.80 50.02 -21.51
C LEU A 608 -36.55 49.91 -20.19
N SER A 609 -36.47 48.76 -19.51
CA SER A 609 -37.04 48.51 -18.19
C SER A 609 -35.99 48.79 -17.10
N ALA A 610 -35.84 50.04 -16.70
CA ALA A 610 -35.08 50.40 -15.49
C ALA A 610 -35.85 50.10 -14.18
N GLU A 611 -37.09 49.64 -14.23
CA GLU A 611 -37.87 49.27 -13.04
C GLU A 611 -38.79 48.08 -13.36
N GLU A 612 -38.28 46.86 -13.25
CA GLU A 612 -39.12 45.66 -13.07
C GLU A 612 -38.32 44.66 -12.24
N GLN A 613 -38.82 44.35 -11.04
CA GLN A 613 -38.30 43.29 -10.18
C GLN A 613 -38.40 41.95 -10.93
N GLU A 614 -37.25 41.41 -11.33
CA GLU A 614 -37.16 40.01 -11.71
C GLU A 614 -37.56 39.16 -10.49
N PHE A 615 -38.51 38.23 -10.68
CA PHE A 615 -38.65 37.10 -9.77
C PHE A 615 -37.27 36.46 -9.63
N PRO A 616 -36.72 36.28 -8.41
CA PRO A 616 -35.40 35.70 -8.30
C PRO A 616 -35.44 34.32 -8.95
N ALA A 617 -34.58 34.12 -9.94
CA ALA A 617 -34.24 32.78 -10.41
C ALA A 617 -33.97 31.92 -9.17
N GLN A 618 -34.49 30.69 -9.16
CA GLN A 618 -34.29 29.74 -8.06
C GLN A 618 -32.84 29.85 -7.55
N PRO A 619 -32.60 30.03 -6.24
CA PRO A 619 -31.25 29.92 -5.75
C PRO A 619 -30.76 28.52 -6.12
N LEU A 620 -29.82 28.44 -7.06
CA LEU A 620 -29.21 27.19 -7.46
C LEU A 620 -28.56 26.61 -6.19
N LEU A 621 -29.21 25.59 -5.63
CA LEU A 621 -28.66 24.86 -4.48
C LEU A 621 -27.27 24.36 -4.87
N ASP A 622 -26.30 24.58 -4.00
CA ASP A 622 -24.95 24.09 -4.22
C ASP A 622 -24.92 22.56 -4.18
N CYS A 623 -23.98 21.94 -4.90
CA CYS A 623 -23.79 20.48 -4.92
C CYS A 623 -23.58 19.91 -3.50
N SER A 624 -22.93 20.67 -2.61
CA SER A 624 -22.74 20.27 -1.21
C SER A 624 -24.06 20.26 -0.42
N GLN A 625 -24.94 21.24 -0.66
CA GLN A 625 -26.26 21.35 -0.04
C GLN A 625 -27.19 20.25 -0.55
N LEU A 626 -27.18 19.96 -1.85
CA LEU A 626 -27.95 18.85 -2.44
C LEU A 626 -27.54 17.50 -1.83
N ARG A 627 -26.24 17.26 -1.63
CA ARG A 627 -25.75 16.04 -0.95
C ARG A 627 -26.23 15.98 0.49
N HIS A 628 -26.24 17.10 1.20
CA HIS A 628 -26.75 17.18 2.58
C HIS A 628 -28.25 16.86 2.63
N PHE A 629 -29.06 17.45 1.75
CA PHE A 629 -30.50 17.17 1.67
C PHE A 629 -30.80 15.73 1.27
N ALA A 630 -29.99 15.14 0.39
CA ALA A 630 -30.12 13.73 0.04
C ALA A 630 -29.89 12.81 1.25
N LYS A 631 -28.87 13.09 2.07
CA LYS A 631 -28.62 12.36 3.33
C LYS A 631 -29.73 12.56 4.35
N GLU A 632 -30.25 13.78 4.50
CA GLU A 632 -31.39 14.06 5.38
C GLU A 632 -32.65 13.29 4.93
N ALA A 633 -32.95 13.26 3.63
CA ALA A 633 -34.06 12.49 3.07
C ALA A 633 -33.88 10.97 3.32
N GLN A 634 -32.65 10.46 3.18
CA GLN A 634 -32.33 9.06 3.49
C GLN A 634 -32.58 8.73 4.98
N LEU A 635 -32.17 9.62 5.90
CA LEU A 635 -32.42 9.45 7.33
C LEU A 635 -33.91 9.48 7.70
N ASN A 636 -34.74 10.14 6.88
CA ASN A 636 -36.20 10.18 7.02
C ASN A 636 -36.92 9.07 6.25
N GLU A 637 -36.19 8.11 5.69
CA GLU A 637 -36.72 7.00 4.90
C GLU A 637 -37.41 7.42 3.57
N ASP A 638 -37.23 8.67 3.12
CA ASP A 638 -37.71 9.15 1.81
C ASP A 638 -36.64 8.95 0.72
N TYR A 639 -36.52 7.71 0.28
CA TYR A 639 -35.51 7.31 -0.71
C TYR A 639 -35.78 7.88 -2.11
N GLN A 640 -37.03 8.23 -2.42
CA GLN A 640 -37.40 8.80 -3.71
C GLN A 640 -36.91 10.24 -3.80
N LEU A 641 -37.12 11.02 -2.74
CA LEU A 641 -36.61 12.38 -2.65
C LEU A 641 -35.07 12.40 -2.59
N ALA A 642 -34.45 11.48 -1.85
CA ALA A 642 -32.99 11.33 -1.82
C ALA A 642 -32.42 11.06 -3.23
N ALA A 643 -33.04 10.17 -3.99
CA ALA A 643 -32.64 9.89 -5.37
C ALA A 643 -32.79 11.11 -6.29
N HIS A 644 -33.85 11.91 -6.12
CA HIS A 644 -34.04 13.15 -6.88
C HIS A 644 -32.90 14.14 -6.63
N TYR A 645 -32.51 14.36 -5.37
CA TYR A 645 -31.41 15.29 -5.04
C TYR A 645 -30.06 14.84 -5.63
N TYR A 646 -29.73 13.54 -5.57
CA TYR A 646 -28.51 13.05 -6.22
C TYR A 646 -28.58 13.15 -7.75
N GLN A 647 -29.74 12.93 -8.36
CA GLN A 647 -29.93 13.11 -9.81
C GLN A 647 -29.79 14.58 -10.22
N GLU A 648 -30.27 15.51 -9.41
CA GLU A 648 -30.10 16.95 -9.61
C GLU A 648 -28.63 17.34 -9.50
N GLN A 649 -27.91 16.82 -8.49
CA GLN A 649 -26.46 17.01 -8.35
C GLN A 649 -25.69 16.51 -9.59
N LEU A 650 -26.08 15.36 -10.14
CA LEU A 650 -25.53 14.82 -11.40
C LEU A 650 -25.95 15.58 -12.66
N ALA A 651 -27.08 16.30 -12.61
CA ALA A 651 -27.52 17.18 -13.70
C ALA A 651 -26.69 18.47 -13.73
N GLN A 652 -26.32 19.01 -12.57
CA GLN A 652 -25.45 20.18 -12.43
C GLN A 652 -24.01 19.86 -12.87
N ASP A 653 -23.40 18.81 -12.33
CA ASP A 653 -22.05 18.38 -12.69
C ASP A 653 -21.95 16.87 -12.86
N ARG A 654 -21.96 16.45 -14.13
CA ARG A 654 -21.85 15.06 -14.54
C ARG A 654 -20.40 14.58 -14.71
N SER A 655 -19.44 15.49 -14.59
CA SER A 655 -18.01 15.26 -14.80
C SER A 655 -17.23 14.97 -13.52
N ASN A 656 -17.86 15.13 -12.36
CA ASN A 656 -17.28 14.76 -11.08
C ASN A 656 -17.59 13.28 -10.75
N PRO A 657 -16.57 12.41 -10.58
CA PRO A 657 -16.78 11.00 -10.22
C PRO A 657 -17.40 10.82 -8.82
N SER A 658 -17.18 11.74 -7.89
CA SER A 658 -17.73 11.65 -6.53
C SER A 658 -19.25 11.73 -6.50
N HIS A 659 -19.88 12.47 -7.42
CA HIS A 659 -21.34 12.55 -7.50
C HIS A 659 -21.95 11.21 -7.96
N TRP A 660 -21.30 10.53 -8.90
CA TRP A 660 -21.69 9.18 -9.32
C TRP A 660 -21.48 8.16 -8.21
N PHE A 661 -20.37 8.29 -7.46
CA PHE A 661 -20.11 7.47 -6.28
C PHE A 661 -21.22 7.64 -5.22
N ASP A 662 -21.59 8.87 -4.86
CA ASP A 662 -22.64 9.15 -3.86
C ASP A 662 -23.99 8.55 -4.27
N TYR A 663 -24.38 8.66 -5.55
CA TYR A 663 -25.61 8.04 -6.05
C TYR A 663 -25.53 6.50 -6.07
N GLY A 664 -24.35 5.95 -6.37
CA GLY A 664 -24.08 4.52 -6.25
C GLY A 664 -24.19 4.02 -4.80
N VAL A 665 -23.73 4.80 -3.83
CA VAL A 665 -23.85 4.51 -2.39
C VAL A 665 -25.32 4.48 -1.95
N LEU A 666 -26.17 5.40 -2.43
CA LEU A 666 -27.63 5.31 -2.20
C LEU A 666 -28.20 4.02 -2.79
N SER A 667 -27.78 3.66 -4.02
CA SER A 667 -28.25 2.45 -4.69
C SER A 667 -27.82 1.17 -3.95
N MET A 668 -26.61 1.15 -3.36
CA MET A 668 -26.16 0.10 -2.45
C MET A 668 -27.07 0.00 -1.21
N PHE A 669 -27.42 1.13 -0.61
CA PHE A 669 -28.30 1.20 0.55
C PHE A 669 -29.71 0.67 0.25
N THR A 670 -30.30 1.03 -0.89
CA THR A 670 -31.62 0.55 -1.31
C THR A 670 -31.59 -0.88 -1.89
N ALA A 671 -30.44 -1.58 -1.82
CA ALA A 671 -30.22 -2.91 -2.37
C ALA A 671 -30.46 -3.03 -3.89
N GLU A 672 -30.35 -1.93 -4.62
CA GLU A 672 -30.41 -1.89 -6.09
C GLU A 672 -29.01 -2.09 -6.69
N TYR A 673 -28.42 -3.27 -6.45
CA TYR A 673 -27.00 -3.55 -6.78
C TYR A 673 -26.63 -3.33 -8.25
N MET A 674 -27.54 -3.62 -9.19
CA MET A 674 -27.31 -3.38 -10.63
C MET A 674 -27.13 -1.89 -10.94
N LYS A 675 -27.96 -1.02 -10.34
CA LYS A 675 -27.83 0.43 -10.53
C LYS A 675 -26.59 0.97 -9.82
N ALA A 676 -26.25 0.40 -8.66
CA ALA A 676 -25.02 0.75 -7.96
C ALA A 676 -23.78 0.44 -8.83
N GLU A 677 -23.73 -0.74 -9.44
CA GLU A 677 -22.70 -1.14 -10.39
C GLU A 677 -22.60 -0.16 -11.54
N GLU A 678 -23.71 0.17 -12.20
CA GLU A 678 -23.73 1.18 -13.28
C GLU A 678 -23.16 2.53 -12.82
N CYS A 679 -23.54 3.00 -11.62
CA CYS A 679 -23.08 4.28 -11.09
C CYS A 679 -21.57 4.27 -10.82
N PHE A 680 -21.04 3.20 -10.20
CA PHE A 680 -19.60 3.07 -9.96
C PHE A 680 -18.81 2.90 -11.26
N HIS A 681 -19.33 2.15 -12.23
CA HIS A 681 -18.74 2.06 -13.56
C HIS A 681 -18.71 3.43 -14.25
N LEU A 682 -19.78 4.22 -14.13
CA LEU A 682 -19.82 5.57 -14.68
C LEU A 682 -18.81 6.49 -13.99
N ALA A 683 -18.64 6.39 -12.66
CA ALA A 683 -17.60 7.12 -11.94
C ALA A 683 -16.18 6.75 -12.45
N VAL A 684 -15.88 5.46 -12.63
CA VAL A 684 -14.59 4.98 -13.16
C VAL A 684 -14.40 5.36 -14.63
N SER A 685 -15.48 5.42 -15.42
CA SER A 685 -15.43 5.87 -16.82
C SER A 685 -15.05 7.36 -16.93
N VAL A 686 -15.41 8.16 -15.93
CA VAL A 686 -15.07 9.58 -15.84
C VAL A 686 -13.64 9.75 -15.32
N ASP A 687 -13.29 9.04 -14.25
CA ASP A 687 -11.95 9.02 -13.68
C ASP A 687 -11.50 7.59 -13.35
N GLN A 688 -10.57 7.08 -14.16
CA GLN A 688 -10.02 5.73 -14.01
C GLN A 688 -9.12 5.56 -12.77
N ALA A 689 -8.79 6.64 -12.08
CA ALA A 689 -8.01 6.62 -10.85
C ALA A 689 -8.88 6.78 -9.58
N HIS A 690 -10.21 6.84 -9.72
CA HIS A 690 -11.10 7.06 -8.58
C HIS A 690 -11.20 5.83 -7.66
N VAL A 691 -10.35 5.80 -6.63
CA VAL A 691 -10.17 4.66 -5.71
C VAL A 691 -11.47 4.18 -5.05
N PRO A 692 -12.34 5.04 -4.48
CA PRO A 692 -13.58 4.57 -3.83
C PRO A 692 -14.49 3.76 -4.77
N SER A 693 -14.67 4.21 -6.02
CA SER A 693 -15.47 3.47 -7.00
C SER A 693 -14.79 2.19 -7.47
N LEU A 694 -13.46 2.17 -7.64
CA LEU A 694 -12.74 0.93 -7.96
C LEU A 694 -12.92 -0.12 -6.86
N LEU A 695 -12.85 0.28 -5.59
CA LEU A 695 -13.10 -0.62 -4.46
C LEU A 695 -14.54 -1.14 -4.45
N MET A 696 -15.53 -0.29 -4.73
CA MET A 696 -16.93 -0.73 -4.82
C MET A 696 -17.20 -1.63 -6.02
N CYS A 697 -16.60 -1.37 -7.18
CA CYS A 697 -16.61 -2.28 -8.33
C CYS A 697 -16.02 -3.64 -7.94
N GLY A 698 -14.87 -3.66 -7.25
CA GLY A 698 -14.28 -4.90 -6.75
C GLY A 698 -15.19 -5.70 -5.82
N ILE A 699 -15.85 -5.02 -4.87
CA ILE A 699 -16.81 -5.65 -3.94
C ILE A 699 -18.04 -6.20 -4.69
N LEU A 700 -18.62 -5.43 -5.62
CA LEU A 700 -19.77 -5.89 -6.41
C LEU A 700 -19.40 -7.05 -7.35
N SER A 701 -18.24 -7.00 -8.01
CA SER A 701 -17.73 -8.11 -8.82
C SER A 701 -17.52 -9.37 -7.98
N GLU A 702 -17.01 -9.26 -6.75
CA GLU A 702 -16.91 -10.41 -5.82
C GLU A 702 -18.30 -10.95 -5.45
N MET A 703 -19.24 -10.07 -5.10
CA MET A 703 -20.62 -10.47 -4.78
C MET A 703 -21.31 -11.18 -5.96
N ASN A 704 -20.98 -10.78 -7.19
CA ASN A 704 -21.47 -11.40 -8.43
C ASN A 704 -20.69 -12.68 -8.83
N GLY A 705 -19.59 -13.02 -8.14
CA GLY A 705 -18.76 -14.20 -8.41
C GLY A 705 -17.71 -14.01 -9.52
N HIS A 706 -17.50 -12.78 -10.01
CA HIS A 706 -16.48 -12.44 -11.02
C HIS A 706 -15.12 -12.14 -10.36
N TYR A 707 -14.46 -13.18 -9.86
CA TYR A 707 -13.22 -13.04 -9.06
C TYR A 707 -12.05 -12.41 -9.83
N GLU A 708 -11.89 -12.67 -11.14
CA GLU A 708 -10.79 -12.11 -11.93
C GLU A 708 -10.92 -10.59 -12.13
N GLU A 709 -12.15 -10.10 -12.32
CA GLU A 709 -12.45 -8.67 -12.42
C GLU A 709 -12.24 -7.99 -11.06
N ALA A 710 -12.74 -8.61 -9.98
CA ALA A 710 -12.57 -8.12 -8.63
C ALA A 710 -11.08 -7.98 -8.25
N GLU A 711 -10.26 -9.00 -8.55
CA GLU A 711 -8.80 -8.94 -8.32
C GLU A 711 -8.18 -7.75 -9.07
N THR A 712 -8.56 -7.55 -10.34
CA THR A 712 -8.05 -6.44 -11.16
C THR A 712 -8.40 -5.08 -10.56
N PHE A 713 -9.63 -4.90 -10.05
CA PHE A 713 -10.05 -3.65 -9.42
C PHE A 713 -9.33 -3.37 -8.09
N PHE A 714 -9.22 -4.38 -7.22
CA PHE A 714 -8.50 -4.24 -5.94
C PHE A 714 -7.01 -3.98 -6.15
N GLU A 715 -6.36 -4.73 -7.05
CA GLU A 715 -4.94 -4.55 -7.37
C GLU A 715 -4.68 -3.19 -8.03
N ARG A 716 -5.60 -2.70 -8.87
CA ARG A 716 -5.49 -1.34 -9.41
C ARG A 716 -5.59 -0.28 -8.31
N ALA A 717 -6.50 -0.46 -7.35
CA ALA A 717 -6.68 0.47 -6.23
C ALA A 717 -5.44 0.55 -5.32
N THR A 718 -4.77 -0.58 -5.04
CA THR A 718 -3.52 -0.60 -4.26
C THR A 718 -2.36 0.09 -4.99
N CYS A 719 -2.34 0.04 -6.33
CA CYS A 719 -1.32 0.72 -7.14
C CYS A 719 -1.50 2.24 -7.21
N ILE A 720 -2.73 2.76 -7.17
CA ILE A 720 -3.00 4.22 -7.27
C ILE A 720 -2.61 4.92 -5.97
N LYS A 721 -3.10 4.40 -4.83
CA LYS A 721 -2.89 5.02 -3.52
C LYS A 721 -2.15 4.04 -2.61
N SER A 722 -0.86 3.87 -2.88
CA SER A 722 0.02 2.94 -2.15
C SER A 722 0.14 3.25 -0.65
N SER A 723 -0.11 4.50 -0.23
CA SER A 723 -0.09 4.95 1.17
C SER A 723 -1.37 4.66 1.95
N SER A 724 -2.42 4.18 1.28
CA SER A 724 -3.71 3.90 1.93
C SER A 724 -3.79 2.45 2.40
N MET A 725 -4.18 2.23 3.65
CA MET A 725 -4.38 0.88 4.19
C MET A 725 -5.67 0.20 3.68
N VAL A 726 -6.75 0.98 3.44
CA VAL A 726 -8.09 0.45 3.09
C VAL A 726 -8.08 -0.47 1.84
N PRO A 727 -7.45 -0.11 0.70
CA PRO A 727 -7.37 -1.00 -0.46
C PRO A 727 -6.68 -2.34 -0.15
N TRP A 728 -5.59 -2.32 0.60
CA TRP A 728 -4.85 -3.53 0.98
C TRP A 728 -5.66 -4.42 1.92
N THR A 729 -6.33 -3.84 2.93
CA THR A 729 -7.19 -4.63 3.83
C THR A 729 -8.37 -5.26 3.09
N LEU A 730 -9.04 -4.54 2.18
CA LEU A 730 -10.11 -5.10 1.35
C LEU A 730 -9.59 -6.20 0.43
N PHE A 731 -8.40 -6.04 -0.13
CA PHE A 731 -7.79 -7.06 -0.98
C PHE A 731 -7.43 -8.33 -0.17
N GLY A 732 -6.97 -8.17 1.07
CA GLY A 732 -6.76 -9.28 2.00
C GLY A 732 -8.06 -10.01 2.35
N LEU A 733 -9.15 -9.28 2.63
CA LEU A 733 -10.47 -9.86 2.91
C LEU A 733 -11.03 -10.62 1.69
N PHE A 734 -10.79 -10.10 0.48
CA PHE A 734 -11.13 -10.77 -0.77
C PHE A 734 -10.38 -12.11 -0.95
N TYR A 735 -9.07 -12.14 -0.68
CA TYR A 735 -8.30 -13.39 -0.73
C TYR A 735 -8.67 -14.37 0.37
N LEU A 736 -9.01 -13.88 1.58
CA LEU A 736 -9.55 -14.74 2.65
C LEU A 736 -10.85 -15.40 2.23
N ALA A 737 -11.75 -14.68 1.55
CA ALA A 737 -13.00 -15.23 1.05
C ALA A 737 -12.79 -16.35 0.01
N GLN A 738 -11.66 -16.33 -0.70
CA GLN A 738 -11.23 -17.37 -1.64
C GLN A 738 -10.33 -18.45 -1.02
N GLU A 739 -10.13 -18.45 0.31
CA GLU A 739 -9.23 -19.38 1.02
C GLU A 739 -7.75 -19.28 0.58
N ASN A 740 -7.35 -18.16 -0.04
CA ASN A 740 -5.96 -17.91 -0.41
C ASN A 740 -5.20 -17.19 0.71
N PHE A 741 -4.82 -17.96 1.74
CA PHE A 741 -4.22 -17.43 2.96
C PHE A 741 -2.89 -16.70 2.74
N ILE A 742 -2.08 -17.13 1.76
CA ILE A 742 -0.75 -16.54 1.51
C ILE A 742 -0.88 -15.10 0.99
N GLN A 743 -1.76 -14.88 0.01
CA GLN A 743 -1.98 -13.54 -0.54
C GLN A 743 -2.78 -12.65 0.42
N ALA A 744 -3.68 -13.24 1.22
CA ALA A 744 -4.36 -12.51 2.28
C ALA A 744 -3.38 -11.96 3.32
N GLU A 745 -2.46 -12.81 3.81
CA GLU A 745 -1.42 -12.44 4.77
C GLU A 745 -0.53 -11.31 4.22
N MET A 746 -0.10 -11.42 2.96
CA MET A 746 0.63 -10.37 2.26
C MET A 746 -0.11 -9.03 2.31
N ALA A 747 -1.38 -9.03 1.95
CA ALA A 747 -2.18 -7.81 1.87
C ALA A 747 -2.40 -7.18 3.25
N PHE A 748 -2.63 -7.97 4.30
CA PHE A 748 -2.73 -7.45 5.68
C PHE A 748 -1.40 -6.93 6.22
N MET A 749 -0.29 -7.58 5.87
CA MET A 749 1.05 -7.13 6.23
C MET A 749 1.35 -5.78 5.58
N GLU A 750 1.11 -5.62 4.27
CA GLU A 750 1.28 -4.34 3.58
C GLU A 750 0.35 -3.25 4.15
N ALA A 751 -0.91 -3.59 4.47
CA ALA A 751 -1.81 -2.64 5.14
C ALA A 751 -1.26 -2.18 6.50
N THR A 752 -0.73 -3.11 7.30
CA THR A 752 -0.14 -2.83 8.62
C THR A 752 1.11 -1.97 8.51
N LYS A 753 1.93 -2.23 7.49
CA LYS A 753 3.12 -1.42 7.18
C LYS A 753 2.75 0.02 6.82
N GLN A 754 1.71 0.23 6.00
CA GLN A 754 1.21 1.58 5.70
C GLN A 754 0.66 2.27 6.96
N LEU A 755 -0.06 1.55 7.82
CA LEU A 755 -0.55 2.09 9.10
C LEU A 755 0.61 2.53 10.01
N ARG A 756 1.66 1.70 10.16
CA ARG A 756 2.85 2.04 10.94
C ARG A 756 3.56 3.26 10.35
N ALA A 757 3.72 3.33 9.03
CA ALA A 757 4.32 4.48 8.37
C ALA A 757 3.53 5.78 8.62
N ALA A 758 2.19 5.71 8.54
CA ALA A 758 1.33 6.85 8.83
C ALA A 758 1.45 7.33 10.29
N LEU A 759 1.58 6.40 11.25
CA LEU A 759 1.75 6.73 12.67
C LEU A 759 3.09 7.42 12.94
N VAL A 760 4.19 6.95 12.33
CA VAL A 760 5.52 7.56 12.48
C VAL A 760 5.56 8.99 11.93
N CYS A 761 4.88 9.25 10.81
CA CYS A 761 4.77 10.61 10.27
C CYS A 761 3.88 11.55 11.11
N SER A 762 3.12 11.01 12.07
CA SER A 762 2.14 11.78 12.87
C SER A 762 2.62 12.19 14.27
N SER A 763 3.80 11.74 14.73
CA SER A 763 4.36 12.19 16.01
C SER A 763 5.13 13.52 15.85
N PRO A 764 4.84 14.56 16.66
CA PRO A 764 5.58 15.82 16.61
C PRO A 764 7.02 15.62 17.12
N GLU A 765 7.96 16.23 16.38
CA GLU A 765 9.41 16.19 16.58
C GLU A 765 9.82 16.51 18.03
N GLN A 766 10.63 15.63 18.62
CA GLN A 766 11.55 16.03 19.68
C GLN A 766 12.84 16.50 19.03
N THR A 767 13.13 17.78 19.26
CA THR A 767 14.36 18.50 18.94
C THR A 767 15.63 17.70 19.23
N ALA A 768 16.46 17.52 18.22
CA ALA A 768 17.91 17.42 18.38
C ALA A 768 18.58 18.22 17.27
N GLU A 769 19.05 19.41 17.64
CA GLU A 769 20.00 20.18 16.86
C GLU A 769 21.23 19.32 16.56
N THR A 770 21.56 19.15 15.28
CA THR A 770 22.96 18.94 14.90
C THR A 770 23.27 19.75 13.65
N VAL A 771 24.09 20.77 13.89
CA VAL A 771 24.80 21.57 12.88
C VAL A 771 25.72 20.66 12.07
N CYS A 772 25.70 20.76 10.74
CA CYS A 772 26.88 21.03 9.90
C CYS A 772 26.55 20.91 8.40
N ASP A 773 26.50 22.07 7.75
CA ASP A 773 27.18 22.48 6.52
C ASP A 773 27.21 21.59 5.27
N ASN A 774 26.65 22.19 4.21
CA ASN A 774 27.17 22.39 2.85
C ASN A 774 27.75 21.19 2.08
N HIS A 775 27.15 20.89 0.92
CA HIS A 775 27.78 21.16 -0.37
C HIS A 775 26.83 20.95 -1.57
N THR A 776 26.54 22.07 -2.23
CA THR A 776 26.64 22.34 -3.70
C THR A 776 25.76 21.66 -4.75
N HIS A 777 25.06 22.54 -5.50
CA HIS A 777 24.95 22.63 -6.98
C HIS A 777 24.18 21.52 -7.72
N SER A 778 23.34 21.76 -8.74
CA SER A 778 22.99 22.96 -9.52
C SER A 778 21.87 22.61 -10.53
N GLU A 779 21.31 23.67 -11.16
CA GLU A 779 20.56 23.70 -12.44
C GLU A 779 19.08 23.24 -12.40
N ASP A 780 18.08 23.94 -12.94
CA ASP A 780 17.97 25.24 -13.60
C ASP A 780 16.48 25.63 -13.59
N THR A 781 16.14 26.87 -13.26
CA THR A 781 14.90 27.52 -13.74
C THR A 781 15.03 29.03 -13.61
N GLU A 782 14.93 29.70 -14.75
CA GLU A 782 14.90 31.15 -14.88
C GLU A 782 13.59 31.56 -15.60
N PRO A 783 13.15 32.84 -15.56
CA PRO A 783 12.25 33.33 -14.53
C PRO A 783 11.08 34.15 -15.11
N VAL A 784 10.05 34.49 -14.31
CA VAL A 784 9.20 35.67 -14.57
C VAL A 784 8.75 36.32 -13.26
N ASP A 785 9.51 37.33 -12.82
CA ASP A 785 9.09 38.72 -12.61
C ASP A 785 7.73 39.03 -11.92
N LYS A 786 7.77 39.52 -10.65
CA LYS A 786 7.54 40.93 -10.23
C LYS A 786 7.22 41.10 -8.72
N PRO A 787 7.40 42.31 -8.14
CA PRO A 787 8.22 42.50 -6.96
C PRO A 787 7.47 42.87 -5.67
N ALA A 788 8.24 42.81 -4.57
CA ALA A 788 7.98 43.37 -3.25
C ALA A 788 7.87 44.90 -3.26
N VAL A 789 7.12 45.45 -2.28
CA VAL A 789 7.43 46.74 -1.64
C VAL A 789 7.01 46.68 -0.16
N GLU A 790 8.05 46.67 0.67
CA GLU A 790 8.32 47.46 1.89
C GLU A 790 7.34 47.50 3.08
N GLU A 791 7.91 47.01 4.18
CA GLU A 791 7.73 47.43 5.58
C GLU A 791 7.57 48.95 5.75
N LEU A 792 6.92 49.36 6.84
CA LEU A 792 7.48 50.40 7.72
C LEU A 792 6.85 50.31 9.13
N THR A 793 7.75 50.40 10.09
CA THR A 793 7.65 50.24 11.54
C THR A 793 7.35 51.56 12.27
N GLU A 794 7.22 51.43 13.61
CA GLU A 794 7.30 52.46 14.67
C GLU A 794 5.97 53.17 15.04
N GLY A 795 5.58 53.36 16.31
CA GLY A 795 6.21 53.10 17.60
C GLY A 795 5.28 53.51 18.77
N GLU A 796 5.51 52.85 19.90
CA GLU A 796 5.16 53.07 21.32
C GLU A 796 4.51 54.41 21.76
N THR A 797 3.60 54.52 22.74
CA THR A 797 3.74 54.14 24.17
C THR A 797 2.45 54.41 25.00
N LYS A 798 2.28 53.57 26.05
CA LYS A 798 1.81 53.83 27.44
C LYS A 798 0.31 53.93 27.81
N GLY A 799 -0.06 53.01 28.70
CA GLY A 799 -1.12 53.14 29.72
C GLY A 799 -1.18 51.89 30.60
N GLN A 800 -0.51 51.93 31.76
CA GLN A 800 -0.52 50.89 32.81
C GLN A 800 -1.88 50.86 33.55
N ASP A 801 -2.29 49.68 34.02
CA ASP A 801 -2.56 49.48 35.45
C ASP A 801 -2.75 47.98 35.80
N LYS A 802 -2.04 47.56 36.85
CA LYS A 802 -2.25 46.35 37.66
C LYS A 802 -2.68 46.84 39.05
N PRO A 803 -3.39 46.03 39.85
CA PRO A 803 -2.63 45.38 40.93
C PRO A 803 -3.08 43.96 41.29
N GLN A 804 -2.14 43.27 41.93
CA GLN A 804 -2.23 41.99 42.64
C GLN A 804 -2.94 42.14 44.00
N SER A 805 -3.40 41.02 44.58
CA SER A 805 -2.95 40.48 45.89
C SER A 805 -3.94 39.40 46.42
N SER A 806 -3.48 38.17 46.73
CA SER A 806 -3.21 37.63 48.10
C SER A 806 -4.46 36.98 48.76
N GLN A 807 -4.44 35.98 49.65
CA GLN A 807 -3.42 35.45 50.55
C GLN A 807 -3.89 34.14 51.25
N GLU A 808 -2.93 33.24 51.52
CA GLU A 808 -2.65 32.35 52.69
C GLU A 808 -3.76 31.78 53.61
N ILE A 809 -3.52 30.57 54.16
CA ILE A 809 -3.28 30.30 55.62
C ILE A 809 -2.86 28.81 55.89
N ARG A 810 -1.67 28.66 56.50
CA ARG A 810 -1.14 27.77 57.61
C ARG A 810 -1.66 26.33 57.84
N ALA A 811 -0.98 25.42 58.56
CA ALA A 811 0.38 25.08 59.02
C ALA A 811 0.20 23.92 60.05
N GLY A 812 1.15 22.99 60.19
CA GLY A 812 1.14 22.00 61.27
C GLY A 812 2.28 20.98 61.24
N GLU A 813 3.32 21.23 62.04
CA GLU A 813 4.44 20.38 62.48
C GLU A 813 3.93 19.13 63.27
N GLY A 814 4.61 18.02 63.56
CA GLY A 814 5.95 17.44 63.49
C GLY A 814 5.82 16.01 64.12
N ASP A 815 6.62 15.00 63.82
CA ASP A 815 7.78 14.61 64.64
C ASP A 815 8.46 13.35 64.04
N LYS A 816 9.75 13.19 64.35
CA LYS A 816 10.74 12.29 63.74
C LYS A 816 10.89 10.98 64.51
N THR A 817 11.12 9.88 63.77
CA THR A 817 12.03 8.80 64.20
C THR A 817 12.89 8.33 63.02
N ARG A 818 14.20 8.31 63.23
CA ARG A 818 15.27 7.96 62.28
C ARG A 818 15.64 6.48 62.41
N ALA A 819 15.84 5.78 61.29
CA ALA A 819 16.93 4.80 61.10
C ALA A 819 17.09 4.40 59.61
N ASP A 820 18.19 4.85 59.00
CA ASP A 820 19.08 4.24 57.98
C ASP A 820 18.61 3.72 56.60
N PRO A 821 19.51 3.74 55.59
CA PRO A 821 19.16 3.86 54.18
C PRO A 821 19.10 2.51 53.46
N ALA A 822 18.01 2.27 52.73
CA ALA A 822 17.90 1.15 51.81
C ALA A 822 17.20 1.58 50.51
N GLN A 823 17.87 1.27 49.40
CA GLN A 823 17.30 0.92 48.10
C GLN A 823 16.61 2.06 47.30
N THR A 824 17.39 2.67 46.42
CA THR A 824 16.89 3.22 45.15
C THR A 824 16.21 2.12 44.35
N PHE A 825 14.88 2.20 44.24
CA PHE A 825 14.10 1.45 43.27
C PHE A 825 14.33 2.03 41.85
N PRO A 826 14.46 1.20 40.81
CA PRO A 826 14.48 1.67 39.43
C PRO A 826 13.10 2.23 39.05
N PRO A 827 13.01 3.18 38.10
CA PRO A 827 11.74 3.70 37.63
C PRO A 827 10.93 2.57 36.98
N ASP A 828 9.66 2.47 37.38
CA ASP A 828 8.70 1.48 36.92
C ASP A 828 8.61 1.42 35.40
N GLN A 829 8.53 0.17 34.93
CA GLN A 829 8.27 -0.24 33.56
C GLN A 829 7.03 0.48 33.01
N GLN A 830 7.23 1.35 32.03
CA GLN A 830 6.14 1.83 31.18
C GLN A 830 5.75 0.69 30.23
N SER A 831 4.52 0.18 30.37
CA SER A 831 3.90 -0.70 29.40
C SER A 831 3.63 0.05 28.08
N PRO A 832 3.69 -0.62 26.92
CA PRO A 832 3.56 0.04 25.63
C PRO A 832 2.16 0.64 25.46
N THR A 833 2.11 1.91 25.08
CA THR A 833 0.88 2.62 24.70
C THR A 833 0.22 1.92 23.50
N ARG A 834 -0.95 1.32 23.72
CA ARG A 834 -1.81 0.70 22.71
C ARG A 834 -2.08 1.67 21.54
N VAL A 835 -1.88 1.20 20.31
CA VAL A 835 -2.29 1.88 19.07
C VAL A 835 -3.82 2.00 19.08
N GLY A 836 -4.36 3.19 18.80
CA GLY A 836 -5.79 3.50 18.95
C GLY A 836 -6.72 2.97 17.85
N THR A 837 -6.19 2.52 16.70
CA THR A 837 -6.99 2.10 15.53
C THR A 837 -6.29 1.00 14.73
N SER A 838 -7.00 -0.10 14.44
CA SER A 838 -6.52 -1.19 13.59
C SER A 838 -6.79 -0.94 12.09
N ILE A 839 -6.14 -1.72 11.23
CA ILE A 839 -6.39 -1.71 9.77
C ILE A 839 -7.84 -2.07 9.42
N TYR A 840 -8.45 -2.97 10.19
CA TYR A 840 -9.82 -3.43 9.96
C TYR A 840 -10.83 -2.37 10.35
N MET A 841 -10.62 -1.68 11.49
CA MET A 841 -11.54 -0.64 11.94
C MET A 841 -11.58 0.56 11.00
N GLU A 842 -10.45 0.95 10.39
CA GLU A 842 -10.48 2.02 9.38
C GLU A 842 -11.22 1.58 8.11
N THR A 843 -11.02 0.34 7.70
CA THR A 843 -11.71 -0.26 6.54
C THR A 843 -13.22 -0.36 6.79
N VAL A 844 -13.63 -0.71 8.02
CA VAL A 844 -15.04 -0.76 8.44
C VAL A 844 -15.70 0.61 8.32
N LYS A 845 -15.03 1.72 8.68
CA LYS A 845 -15.58 3.07 8.49
C LYS A 845 -15.93 3.34 7.02
N PHE A 846 -15.03 3.02 6.10
CA PHE A 846 -15.27 3.18 4.65
C PHE A 846 -16.43 2.30 4.16
N LEU A 847 -16.49 1.04 4.63
CA LEU A 847 -17.54 0.10 4.24
C LEU A 847 -18.92 0.49 4.77
N LEU A 848 -18.99 1.05 5.98
CA LEU A 848 -20.22 1.57 6.57
C LEU A 848 -20.70 2.83 5.84
N GLN A 849 -19.78 3.74 5.48
CA GLN A 849 -20.10 4.91 4.66
C GLN A 849 -20.58 4.54 3.24
N SER A 850 -20.16 3.38 2.73
CA SER A 850 -20.53 2.89 1.40
C SER A 850 -21.64 1.83 1.41
N TYR A 851 -22.21 1.52 2.58
CA TYR A 851 -23.24 0.49 2.79
C TYR A 851 -22.90 -0.93 2.32
N ALA A 852 -21.61 -1.28 2.27
CA ALA A 852 -21.12 -2.61 1.94
C ALA A 852 -21.14 -3.56 3.17
N LEU A 853 -22.34 -3.86 3.66
CA LEU A 853 -22.57 -4.52 4.96
C LEU A 853 -21.91 -5.90 5.10
N GLN A 854 -21.93 -6.73 4.06
CA GLN A 854 -21.35 -8.07 4.11
C GLN A 854 -19.83 -8.02 4.31
N MET A 855 -19.16 -7.13 3.57
CA MET A 855 -17.73 -6.93 3.71
C MET A 855 -17.37 -6.29 5.05
N ALA A 856 -18.21 -5.38 5.56
CA ALA A 856 -18.00 -4.76 6.88
C ALA A 856 -18.01 -5.82 8.00
N GLN A 857 -18.90 -6.81 7.92
CA GLN A 857 -18.93 -7.91 8.88
C GLN A 857 -17.71 -8.82 8.80
N ARG A 858 -17.21 -9.10 7.60
CA ARG A 858 -15.96 -9.88 7.45
C ARG A 858 -14.78 -9.13 8.06
N ALA A 859 -14.70 -7.82 7.87
CA ALA A 859 -13.67 -6.97 8.49
C ALA A 859 -13.80 -6.96 10.03
N LEU A 860 -15.01 -6.82 10.57
CA LEU A 860 -15.27 -6.91 12.01
C LEU A 860 -14.91 -8.30 12.58
N ALA A 861 -15.19 -9.39 11.85
CA ALA A 861 -14.79 -10.72 12.28
C ALA A 861 -13.26 -10.86 12.37
N GLN A 862 -12.51 -10.27 11.43
CA GLN A 862 -11.04 -10.26 11.50
C GLN A 862 -10.50 -9.38 12.63
N GLU A 863 -11.19 -8.29 12.99
CA GLU A 863 -10.82 -7.47 14.15
C GLU A 863 -10.83 -8.29 15.45
N LEU A 864 -11.79 -9.19 15.62
CA LEU A 864 -11.86 -10.08 16.80
C LEU A 864 -10.78 -11.16 16.83
N LEU A 865 -10.27 -11.56 15.67
CA LEU A 865 -9.23 -12.58 15.54
C LEU A 865 -7.82 -12.00 15.67
N CYS A 866 -7.67 -10.69 15.51
CA CYS A 866 -6.38 -10.01 15.60
C CYS A 866 -5.86 -10.01 17.05
N PRO A 867 -4.58 -10.32 17.32
CA PRO A 867 -4.01 -10.32 18.68
C PRO A 867 -4.05 -8.94 19.36
N ASP A 868 -3.89 -7.89 18.57
CA ASP A 868 -3.98 -6.49 19.01
C ASP A 868 -5.43 -5.95 18.94
N GLY A 869 -6.29 -6.65 18.21
CA GLY A 869 -7.71 -6.35 18.04
C GLY A 869 -8.57 -7.08 19.07
N GLY A 870 -9.78 -6.57 19.27
CA GLY A 870 -10.71 -7.14 20.24
C GLY A 870 -11.99 -6.34 20.30
N PRO A 871 -12.98 -6.80 21.10
CA PRO A 871 -14.18 -6.03 21.37
C PRO A 871 -13.76 -4.73 22.06
N SER A 872 -13.70 -3.67 21.27
CA SER A 872 -13.41 -2.31 21.68
C SER A 872 -14.68 -1.49 21.58
N SER A 873 -14.73 -0.33 22.25
CA SER A 873 -15.86 0.58 22.14
C SER A 873 -16.18 0.97 20.69
N SER A 874 -15.15 1.15 19.84
CA SER A 874 -15.31 1.43 18.41
C SER A 874 -15.78 0.22 17.60
N TYR A 875 -15.32 -1.00 17.94
CA TYR A 875 -15.84 -2.25 17.36
C TYR A 875 -17.34 -2.40 17.60
N HIS A 876 -17.78 -2.24 18.85
CA HIS A 876 -19.19 -2.37 19.22
C HIS A 876 -20.06 -1.28 18.61
N LEU A 877 -19.53 -0.05 18.47
CA LEU A 877 -20.20 1.03 17.76
C LEU A 877 -20.42 0.67 16.29
N ALA A 878 -19.37 0.19 15.61
CA ALA A 878 -19.48 -0.24 14.22
C ALA A 878 -20.41 -1.45 14.04
N LEU A 879 -20.38 -2.41 14.96
CA LEU A 879 -21.30 -3.55 14.96
C LEU A 879 -22.76 -3.10 15.12
N ALA A 880 -23.03 -2.16 16.02
CA ALA A 880 -24.35 -1.58 16.21
C ALA A 880 -24.83 -0.83 14.97
N GLN A 881 -23.95 -0.13 14.26
CA GLN A 881 -24.27 0.50 12.97
C GLN A 881 -24.65 -0.54 11.91
N VAL A 882 -23.92 -1.66 11.80
CA VAL A 882 -24.28 -2.76 10.89
C VAL A 882 -25.65 -3.35 11.26
N GLN A 883 -25.91 -3.60 12.55
CA GLN A 883 -27.18 -4.16 13.04
C GLN A 883 -28.34 -3.20 12.80
N LEU A 884 -28.16 -1.89 13.03
CA LEU A 884 -29.15 -0.86 12.74
C LEU A 884 -29.51 -0.86 11.25
N LEU A 885 -28.52 -0.91 10.36
CA LEU A 885 -28.74 -0.95 8.91
C LEU A 885 -29.43 -2.24 8.43
N ARG A 886 -29.45 -3.29 9.26
CA ARG A 886 -30.23 -4.53 9.02
C ARG A 886 -31.63 -4.51 9.64
N GLY A 887 -31.96 -3.48 10.42
CA GLY A 887 -33.19 -3.41 11.20
C GLY A 887 -33.20 -4.25 12.49
N GLU A 888 -32.03 -4.71 12.95
CA GLU A 888 -31.87 -5.50 14.18
C GLU A 888 -31.69 -4.60 15.41
N TYR A 889 -32.72 -3.83 15.76
CA TYR A 889 -32.61 -2.76 16.78
C TYR A 889 -32.24 -3.26 18.18
N SER A 890 -32.80 -4.38 18.63
CA SER A 890 -32.51 -4.93 19.97
C SER A 890 -31.07 -5.44 20.10
N SER A 891 -30.51 -6.00 19.02
CA SER A 891 -29.10 -6.39 18.97
C SER A 891 -28.19 -5.17 19.00
N ALA A 892 -28.54 -4.12 18.24
CA ALA A 892 -27.82 -2.85 18.21
C ALA A 892 -27.77 -2.19 19.60
N GLU A 893 -28.89 -2.19 20.33
CA GLU A 893 -28.96 -1.71 21.70
C GLU A 893 -27.99 -2.46 22.62
N ALA A 894 -27.99 -3.81 22.56
CA ALA A 894 -27.10 -4.63 23.37
C ALA A 894 -25.61 -4.37 23.06
N SER A 895 -25.24 -4.23 21.78
CA SER A 895 -23.89 -3.88 21.37
C SER A 895 -23.48 -2.48 21.86
N LEU A 896 -24.38 -1.49 21.83
CA LEU A 896 -24.08 -0.15 22.37
C LEU A 896 -23.94 -0.15 23.89
N GLN A 897 -24.74 -0.94 24.61
CA GLN A 897 -24.56 -1.13 26.05
C GLN A 897 -23.20 -1.74 26.38
N GLN A 898 -22.73 -2.71 25.58
CA GLN A 898 -21.40 -3.28 25.71
C GLN A 898 -20.31 -2.21 25.49
N SER A 899 -20.43 -1.39 24.44
CA SER A 899 -19.52 -0.25 24.17
C SER A 899 -19.40 0.71 25.36
N LEU A 900 -20.53 1.08 25.97
CA LEU A 900 -20.56 1.96 27.15
C LEU A 900 -19.97 1.30 28.39
N SER A 901 -20.24 0.01 28.60
CA SER A 901 -19.72 -0.76 29.75
C SER A 901 -18.19 -0.90 29.73
N GLU A 902 -17.61 -1.11 28.54
CA GLU A 902 -16.16 -1.17 28.34
C GLU A 902 -15.52 0.21 28.55
N SER A 903 -16.13 1.26 28.00
CA SER A 903 -15.69 2.64 28.24
C SER A 903 -15.68 2.98 29.74
N TYR A 904 -16.62 2.42 30.51
CA TYR A 904 -16.70 2.59 31.95
C TYR A 904 -15.64 1.75 32.70
N GLN A 905 -15.38 0.51 32.27
CA GLN A 905 -14.35 -0.35 32.87
C GLN A 905 -12.92 0.16 32.58
N GLN A 906 -12.66 0.69 31.40
CA GLN A 906 -11.38 1.29 31.01
C GLN A 906 -11.02 2.50 31.91
N LYS A 907 -12.03 3.30 32.27
CA LYS A 907 -11.91 4.44 33.20
C LYS A 907 -11.40 4.03 34.59
N GLN A 908 -11.72 2.82 35.05
CA GLN A 908 -11.35 2.36 36.39
C GLN A 908 -9.92 1.80 36.47
N LYS A 909 -9.35 1.34 35.35
CA LYS A 909 -7.98 0.81 35.27
C LYS A 909 -6.90 1.89 35.12
N ASN A 910 -7.19 3.01 34.43
CA ASN A 910 -6.23 4.08 34.15
C ASN A 910 -6.56 5.38 34.91
N TRP A 911 -6.54 5.34 36.24
CA TRP A 911 -6.85 6.53 37.07
C TRP A 911 -5.82 7.68 36.91
N THR A 912 -4.61 7.40 36.42
CA THR A 912 -3.47 8.33 36.58
C THR A 912 -3.08 9.17 35.36
N CYS A 913 -3.63 8.99 34.15
CA CYS A 913 -3.28 9.87 33.03
C CYS A 913 -4.40 10.00 31.97
N LEU A 914 -4.75 11.26 31.64
CA LEU A 914 -5.70 11.74 30.63
C LEU A 914 -7.21 11.52 30.86
N SER A 915 -7.80 12.40 31.66
CA SER A 915 -9.26 12.63 31.77
C SER A 915 -9.90 13.32 30.54
N LYS A 916 -9.30 13.25 29.34
CA LYS A 916 -9.75 13.99 28.14
C LYS A 916 -10.32 13.09 27.02
N TYR A 917 -10.25 11.76 27.13
CA TYR A 917 -10.52 10.83 26.01
C TYR A 917 -11.71 9.86 26.18
N PHE A 918 -12.53 9.94 27.23
CA PHE A 918 -13.51 8.86 27.49
C PHE A 918 -14.94 9.34 27.77
N GLN A 919 -15.63 9.66 26.67
CA GLN A 919 -17.04 9.33 26.38
C GLN A 919 -17.27 9.71 24.91
N ASN A 920 -17.47 8.73 24.03
CA ASN A 920 -17.69 9.00 22.60
C ASN A 920 -19.14 9.48 22.38
N PRO A 921 -19.37 10.75 21.95
CA PRO A 921 -20.71 11.28 21.70
C PRO A 921 -21.46 10.48 20.61
N ASP A 922 -20.73 9.88 19.66
CA ASP A 922 -21.31 9.07 18.58
C ASP A 922 -22.09 7.85 19.10
N VAL A 923 -21.67 7.30 20.25
CA VAL A 923 -22.35 6.15 20.87
C VAL A 923 -23.72 6.57 21.39
N TRP A 924 -23.82 7.72 22.06
CA TRP A 924 -25.10 8.26 22.57
C TRP A 924 -26.00 8.76 21.44
N ALA A 925 -25.43 9.35 20.40
CA ALA A 925 -26.15 9.75 19.20
C ALA A 925 -26.82 8.53 18.54
N LEU A 926 -26.07 7.44 18.39
CA LEU A 926 -26.60 6.20 17.82
C LEU A 926 -27.61 5.52 18.76
N TYR A 927 -27.39 5.55 20.08
CA TYR A 927 -28.33 5.03 21.08
C TYR A 927 -29.69 5.75 21.00
N GLY A 928 -29.66 7.08 20.92
CA GLY A 928 -30.85 7.90 20.72
C GLY A 928 -31.55 7.57 19.41
N HIS A 929 -30.79 7.33 18.34
CA HIS A 929 -31.35 6.92 17.06
C HIS A 929 -31.99 5.53 17.09
N VAL A 930 -31.36 4.54 17.72
CA VAL A 930 -31.95 3.20 17.90
C VAL A 930 -33.30 3.29 18.64
N TYR A 931 -33.38 4.05 19.75
CA TYR A 931 -34.64 4.22 20.46
C TYR A 931 -35.69 5.01 19.68
N TYR A 932 -35.25 5.99 18.88
CA TYR A 932 -36.14 6.71 17.97
C TYR A 932 -36.78 5.73 16.96
N MET A 933 -35.99 4.84 16.37
CA MET A 933 -36.49 3.78 15.47
C MET A 933 -37.41 2.79 16.18
N MET A 934 -37.14 2.48 17.45
CA MET A 934 -38.02 1.67 18.30
C MET A 934 -39.30 2.41 18.76
N LYS A 935 -39.42 3.72 18.48
CA LYS A 935 -40.50 4.62 18.93
C LYS A 935 -40.54 4.87 20.45
N ASP A 936 -39.46 4.58 21.18
CA ASP A 936 -39.32 5.02 22.57
C ASP A 936 -38.74 6.44 22.62
N TYR A 937 -39.61 7.42 22.43
CA TYR A 937 -39.23 8.83 22.41
C TYR A 937 -38.73 9.37 23.76
N ASN A 938 -38.95 8.66 24.86
CA ASN A 938 -38.46 9.11 26.17
C ASN A 938 -36.97 8.80 26.30
N GLN A 939 -36.58 7.56 26.02
CA GLN A 939 -35.18 7.14 26.04
C GLN A 939 -34.37 7.78 24.91
N ALA A 940 -34.98 7.98 23.74
CA ALA A 940 -34.36 8.71 22.63
C ALA A 940 -34.00 10.16 23.02
N GLN A 941 -34.94 10.85 23.69
CA GLN A 941 -34.71 12.22 24.16
C GLN A 941 -33.53 12.29 25.14
N GLU A 942 -33.52 11.45 26.18
CA GLU A 942 -32.45 11.44 27.19
C GLU A 942 -31.08 11.18 26.55
N SER A 943 -31.03 10.26 25.58
CA SER A 943 -29.80 9.92 24.87
C SER A 943 -29.30 11.06 23.97
N TYR A 944 -30.20 11.76 23.28
CA TYR A 944 -29.84 12.92 22.46
C TYR A 944 -29.44 14.13 23.30
N GLU A 945 -30.15 14.44 24.40
CA GLU A 945 -29.76 15.49 25.34
C GLU A 945 -28.34 15.22 25.88
N ARG A 946 -28.09 13.98 26.29
CA ARG A 946 -26.77 13.55 26.78
C ARG A 946 -25.67 13.63 25.72
N THR A 947 -26.00 13.46 24.44
CA THR A 947 -25.04 13.64 23.33
C THR A 947 -24.57 15.09 23.25
N LEU A 948 -25.47 16.05 23.49
CA LEU A 948 -25.19 17.48 23.42
C LEU A 948 -24.52 18.04 24.70
N ASP A 949 -24.56 17.28 25.81
CA ASP A 949 -23.86 17.63 27.05
C ASP A 949 -22.32 17.42 26.97
N PHE A 950 -21.82 16.78 25.91
CA PHE A 950 -20.39 16.53 25.73
C PHE A 950 -19.62 17.78 25.26
N VAL A 951 -18.37 17.90 25.70
CA VAL A 951 -17.46 19.00 25.30
C VAL A 951 -17.00 18.89 23.85
N THR A 952 -16.93 17.67 23.33
CA THR A 952 -16.64 17.38 21.92
C THR A 952 -17.94 17.02 21.22
N ASP A 953 -18.21 17.66 20.09
CA ASP A 953 -19.38 17.35 19.28
C ASP A 953 -19.29 15.94 18.67
N ALA A 954 -20.45 15.34 18.40
CA ALA A 954 -20.54 14.10 17.63
C ALA A 954 -20.08 14.33 16.17
N SER A 955 -19.69 13.25 15.51
CA SER A 955 -19.27 13.25 14.10
C SER A 955 -20.34 13.79 13.14
N ASP A 956 -21.62 13.55 13.45
CA ASP A 956 -22.76 14.13 12.73
C ASP A 956 -23.84 14.58 13.73
N THR A 957 -23.90 15.89 14.00
CA THR A 957 -24.84 16.49 14.96
C THR A 957 -26.19 16.84 14.34
N HIS A 958 -26.29 16.89 13.02
CA HIS A 958 -27.52 17.27 12.31
C HIS A 958 -28.71 16.33 12.62
N PRO A 959 -28.55 14.99 12.55
CA PRO A 959 -29.64 14.07 12.86
C PRO A 959 -30.07 14.16 14.32
N VAL A 960 -29.13 14.46 15.23
CA VAL A 960 -29.40 14.61 16.68
C VAL A 960 -30.31 15.81 16.92
N TYR A 961 -29.96 16.99 16.40
CA TYR A 961 -30.80 18.18 16.57
C TYR A 961 -32.16 18.05 15.89
N LEU A 962 -32.20 17.48 14.68
CA LEU A 962 -33.44 17.27 13.93
C LEU A 962 -34.41 16.36 14.70
N ARG A 963 -33.90 15.22 15.20
CA ARG A 963 -34.72 14.23 15.93
C ARG A 963 -35.10 14.72 17.32
N LEU A 964 -34.18 15.32 18.08
CA LEU A 964 -34.49 15.89 19.39
C LEU A 964 -35.53 17.02 19.30
N GLY A 965 -35.36 17.94 18.34
CA GLY A 965 -36.34 18.99 18.07
C GLY A 965 -37.72 18.43 17.74
N SER A 966 -37.78 17.36 16.94
CA SER A 966 -39.05 16.72 16.57
C SER A 966 -39.75 16.08 17.79
N ILE A 967 -38.98 15.49 18.71
CA ILE A 967 -39.51 14.92 19.95
C ILE A 967 -40.06 16.04 20.85
N TYR A 968 -39.37 17.18 20.96
CA TYR A 968 -39.87 18.32 21.73
C TYR A 968 -41.16 18.90 21.16
N LEU A 969 -41.28 19.01 19.83
CA LEU A 969 -42.52 19.44 19.17
C LEU A 969 -43.66 18.48 19.47
N GLN A 970 -43.45 17.16 19.35
CA GLN A 970 -44.47 16.14 19.63
C GLN A 970 -44.92 16.15 21.10
N LYS A 971 -44.00 16.45 22.04
CA LYS A 971 -44.31 16.57 23.47
C LYS A 971 -44.90 17.93 23.88
N GLY A 972 -45.03 18.87 22.94
CA GLY A 972 -45.52 20.23 23.21
C GLY A 972 -44.53 21.12 23.98
N GLN A 973 -43.24 20.76 24.04
CA GLN A 973 -42.19 21.52 24.72
C GLN A 973 -41.57 22.56 23.77
N TYR A 974 -42.39 23.49 23.29
CA TYR A 974 -41.98 24.45 22.24
C TYR A 974 -40.82 25.37 22.68
N ASP A 975 -40.77 25.74 23.96
CA ASP A 975 -39.68 26.55 24.55
C ASP A 975 -38.29 25.91 24.41
N LYS A 976 -38.23 24.56 24.40
CA LYS A 976 -36.99 23.80 24.16
C LYS A 976 -36.78 23.49 22.68
N ALA A 977 -37.86 23.29 21.93
CA ALA A 977 -37.79 23.01 20.50
C ALA A 977 -37.15 24.17 19.72
N LYS A 978 -37.57 25.41 20.00
CA LYS A 978 -37.06 26.63 19.33
C LYS A 978 -35.52 26.75 19.37
N PRO A 979 -34.85 26.75 20.54
CA PRO A 979 -33.39 26.86 20.58
C PRO A 979 -32.70 25.65 19.93
N THR A 980 -33.25 24.44 20.07
CA THR A 980 -32.69 23.22 19.46
C THR A 980 -32.67 23.31 17.93
N TYR A 981 -33.80 23.69 17.31
CA TYR A 981 -33.88 23.90 15.87
C TYR A 981 -33.07 25.12 15.41
N MET A 982 -32.98 26.18 16.20
CA MET A 982 -32.12 27.32 15.88
C MET A 982 -30.64 26.92 15.84
N HIS A 983 -30.19 26.03 16.72
CA HIS A 983 -28.84 25.46 16.64
C HIS A 983 -28.65 24.60 15.38
N ALA A 984 -29.65 23.79 15.03
CA ALA A 984 -29.65 23.01 13.78
C ALA A 984 -29.52 23.91 12.55
N CYS A 985 -30.31 24.99 12.46
CA CYS A 985 -30.30 25.94 11.35
C CYS A 985 -28.95 26.66 11.22
N LYS A 986 -28.24 26.89 12.33
CA LYS A 986 -26.89 27.51 12.32
C LYS A 986 -25.80 26.54 11.86
N SER A 987 -25.92 25.27 12.21
CA SER A 987 -24.93 24.24 11.89
C SER A 987 -25.12 23.71 10.46
N SER A 988 -26.35 23.32 10.13
CA SER A 988 -26.72 22.60 8.91
C SER A 988 -28.17 22.96 8.54
N PRO A 989 -28.37 24.10 7.86
CA PRO A 989 -29.70 24.57 7.48
C PRO A 989 -30.33 23.64 6.44
N SER A 990 -31.59 23.27 6.69
CA SER A 990 -32.41 22.44 5.81
C SER A 990 -33.87 22.87 5.86
N CYS A 991 -34.68 22.46 4.87
CA CYS A 991 -36.10 22.75 4.91
C CYS A 991 -36.75 22.23 6.20
N LEU A 992 -36.38 21.04 6.68
CA LEU A 992 -36.98 20.44 7.87
C LEU A 992 -36.55 21.12 9.18
N THR A 993 -35.31 21.62 9.26
CA THR A 993 -34.83 22.35 10.44
C THR A 993 -35.51 23.73 10.56
N TRP A 994 -35.64 24.45 9.44
CA TRP A 994 -36.38 25.72 9.39
C TRP A 994 -37.88 25.55 9.59
N LEU A 995 -38.48 24.49 9.02
CA LEU A 995 -39.87 24.12 9.28
C LEU A 995 -40.09 23.85 10.77
N GLY A 996 -39.23 23.05 11.40
CA GLY A 996 -39.32 22.75 12.83
C GLY A 996 -39.21 24.00 13.72
N LEU A 997 -38.33 24.94 13.36
CA LEU A 997 -38.22 26.25 14.02
C LEU A 997 -39.50 27.08 13.84
N GLY A 998 -40.03 27.15 12.62
CA GLY A 998 -41.26 27.87 12.29
C GLY A 998 -42.47 27.33 13.04
N ILE A 999 -42.60 26.00 13.14
CA ILE A 999 -43.66 25.35 13.93
C ILE A 999 -43.52 25.70 15.42
N ALA A 1000 -42.30 25.64 15.98
CA ALA A 1000 -42.07 25.99 17.37
C ALA A 1000 -42.47 27.44 17.67
N CYS A 1001 -42.06 28.40 16.82
CA CYS A 1001 -42.40 29.82 16.97
C CYS A 1001 -43.91 30.08 16.81
N TYR A 1002 -44.56 29.43 15.83
CA TYR A 1002 -46.01 29.54 15.64
C TYR A 1002 -46.78 29.05 16.88
N ARG A 1003 -46.35 27.92 17.47
CA ARG A 1003 -46.98 27.36 18.67
C ARG A 1003 -46.74 28.20 19.93
N LEU A 1004 -45.66 28.98 19.97
CA LEU A 1004 -45.37 29.99 21.01
C LEU A 1004 -46.12 31.32 20.79
N GLY A 1005 -46.76 31.51 19.63
CA GLY A 1005 -47.47 32.75 19.27
C GLY A 1005 -46.57 33.85 18.69
N GLU A 1006 -45.30 33.53 18.41
CA GLU A 1006 -44.31 34.44 17.83
C GLU A 1006 -44.44 34.44 16.30
N LEU A 1007 -45.54 35.02 15.80
CA LEU A 1007 -45.95 34.88 14.39
C LEU A 1007 -44.95 35.48 13.39
N THR A 1008 -44.23 36.53 13.75
CA THR A 1008 -43.23 37.16 12.85
C THR A 1008 -42.02 36.27 12.65
N GLU A 1009 -41.47 35.72 13.74
CA GLU A 1009 -40.32 34.81 13.65
C GLU A 1009 -40.70 33.48 13.01
N ALA A 1010 -41.94 33.03 13.22
CA ALA A 1010 -42.48 31.84 12.56
C ALA A 1010 -42.58 32.06 11.04
N GLU A 1011 -43.03 33.23 10.60
CA GLU A 1011 -43.09 33.59 9.19
C GLU A 1011 -41.70 33.64 8.56
N ASP A 1012 -40.74 34.33 9.19
CA ASP A 1012 -39.36 34.41 8.71
C ASP A 1012 -38.76 33.00 8.53
N ALA A 1013 -38.86 32.15 9.56
CA ALA A 1013 -38.35 30.78 9.50
C ALA A 1013 -39.03 29.92 8.41
N LEU A 1014 -40.34 30.05 8.22
CA LEU A 1014 -41.05 29.30 7.17
C LEU A 1014 -40.77 29.85 5.76
N THR A 1015 -40.47 31.14 5.61
CA THR A 1015 -40.03 31.69 4.32
C THR A 1015 -38.66 31.16 3.91
N GLU A 1016 -37.72 31.03 4.85
CA GLU A 1016 -36.43 30.37 4.62
C GLU A 1016 -36.62 28.88 4.29
N ALA A 1017 -37.52 28.18 4.99
CA ALA A 1017 -37.85 26.79 4.66
C ALA A 1017 -38.39 26.65 3.22
N ASN A 1018 -39.30 27.55 2.81
CA ASN A 1018 -39.88 27.58 1.48
C ASN A 1018 -38.86 27.95 0.38
N ALA A 1019 -37.85 28.77 0.72
CA ALA A 1019 -36.77 29.10 -0.19
C ALA A 1019 -35.86 27.88 -0.48
N LEU A 1020 -35.70 26.98 0.49
CA LEU A 1020 -34.92 25.75 0.35
C LEU A 1020 -35.70 24.62 -0.35
N ASP A 1021 -36.97 24.42 0.03
CA ASP A 1021 -37.85 23.45 -0.63
C ASP A 1021 -39.29 23.99 -0.72
N ASN A 1022 -39.66 24.46 -1.91
CA ASN A 1022 -40.99 24.97 -2.21
C ASN A 1022 -42.05 23.90 -2.47
N ARG A 1023 -41.67 22.61 -2.42
CA ARG A 1023 -42.58 21.47 -2.60
C ARG A 1023 -43.04 20.88 -1.28
N ASN A 1024 -42.47 21.31 -0.16
CA ASN A 1024 -42.85 20.81 1.15
C ASN A 1024 -44.28 21.29 1.51
N PRO A 1025 -45.26 20.38 1.65
CA PRO A 1025 -46.64 20.76 1.88
C PRO A 1025 -46.90 21.32 3.29
N GLU A 1026 -46.11 20.92 4.28
CA GLU A 1026 -46.27 21.39 5.66
C GLU A 1026 -45.88 22.86 5.79
N VAL A 1027 -44.82 23.29 5.09
CA VAL A 1027 -44.39 24.70 5.04
C VAL A 1027 -45.55 25.58 4.53
N TRP A 1028 -46.17 25.19 3.41
CA TRP A 1028 -47.32 25.91 2.85
C TRP A 1028 -48.54 25.90 3.78
N GLY A 1029 -48.77 24.79 4.50
CA GLY A 1029 -49.85 24.68 5.48
C GLY A 1029 -49.66 25.63 6.66
N TYR A 1030 -48.45 25.70 7.23
CA TYR A 1030 -48.15 26.62 8.34
C TYR A 1030 -48.09 28.09 7.90
N LEU A 1031 -47.62 28.41 6.69
CA LEU A 1031 -47.74 29.75 6.12
C LEU A 1031 -49.22 30.16 5.95
N SER A 1032 -50.08 29.22 5.54
CA SER A 1032 -51.53 29.47 5.46
C SER A 1032 -52.11 29.82 6.84
N LEU A 1033 -51.77 29.04 7.87
CA LEU A 1033 -52.20 29.31 9.26
C LEU A 1033 -51.79 30.70 9.76
N ILE A 1034 -50.54 31.11 9.51
CA ILE A 1034 -50.04 32.44 9.89
C ILE A 1034 -50.78 33.54 9.14
N CYS A 1035 -51.01 33.36 7.83
CA CYS A 1035 -51.78 34.32 7.02
C CYS A 1035 -53.23 34.46 7.51
N LEU A 1036 -53.86 33.38 7.97
CA LEU A 1036 -55.21 33.44 8.57
C LEU A 1036 -55.24 34.22 9.87
N GLN A 1037 -54.27 33.99 10.76
CA GLN A 1037 -54.18 34.68 12.04
C GLN A 1037 -53.82 36.18 11.88
N THR A 1038 -53.02 36.53 10.88
CA THR A 1038 -52.66 37.91 10.53
C THR A 1038 -53.69 38.61 9.62
N ARG A 1039 -54.80 37.94 9.26
CA ARG A 1039 -55.90 38.42 8.41
C ARG A 1039 -55.51 38.72 6.94
N ARG A 1040 -54.45 38.10 6.43
CA ARG A 1040 -54.00 38.17 5.02
C ARG A 1040 -54.70 37.10 4.18
N LYS A 1041 -55.96 37.37 3.81
CA LYS A 1041 -56.86 36.38 3.18
C LYS A 1041 -56.34 35.79 1.86
N LEU A 1042 -55.83 36.63 0.96
CA LEU A 1042 -55.40 36.21 -0.38
C LEU A 1042 -54.17 35.28 -0.32
N GLU A 1043 -53.20 35.63 0.52
CA GLU A 1043 -51.98 34.82 0.73
C GLU A 1043 -52.30 33.49 1.42
N ALA A 1044 -53.27 33.49 2.36
CA ALA A 1044 -53.74 32.27 3.02
C ALA A 1044 -54.37 31.28 2.02
N GLU A 1045 -55.20 31.77 1.09
CA GLU A 1045 -55.84 30.94 0.06
C GLU A 1045 -54.83 30.36 -0.92
N GLN A 1046 -53.85 31.16 -1.35
CA GLN A 1046 -52.78 30.71 -2.23
C GLN A 1046 -51.94 29.63 -1.55
N SER A 1047 -51.51 29.87 -0.31
CA SER A 1047 -50.71 28.92 0.47
C SER A 1047 -51.48 27.61 0.72
N TYR A 1048 -52.77 27.69 1.02
CA TYR A 1048 -53.63 26.52 1.18
C TYR A 1048 -53.74 25.70 -0.12
N LYS A 1049 -53.91 26.35 -1.27
CA LYS A 1049 -53.93 25.67 -2.58
C LYS A 1049 -52.64 24.90 -2.84
N TYR A 1050 -51.48 25.46 -2.49
CA TYR A 1050 -50.20 24.75 -2.60
C TYR A 1050 -50.06 23.61 -1.58
N ALA A 1051 -50.51 23.81 -0.34
CA ALA A 1051 -50.53 22.75 0.68
C ALA A 1051 -51.37 21.54 0.24
N VAL A 1052 -52.56 21.77 -0.36
CA VAL A 1052 -53.40 20.70 -0.92
C VAL A 1052 -52.76 20.08 -2.16
N LYS A 1053 -52.20 20.90 -3.08
CA LYS A 1053 -51.53 20.41 -4.30
C LYS A 1053 -50.37 19.47 -4.00
N PHE A 1054 -49.61 19.74 -2.94
CA PHE A 1054 -48.47 18.92 -2.51
C PHE A 1054 -48.82 17.88 -1.43
N ASN A 1055 -50.11 17.66 -1.15
CA ASN A 1055 -50.62 16.64 -0.22
C ASN A 1055 -50.18 16.85 1.24
N ALA A 1056 -50.54 17.98 1.86
CA ALA A 1056 -50.39 18.20 3.29
C ALA A 1056 -51.14 17.17 4.14
N SER A 1057 -50.68 16.97 5.38
CA SER A 1057 -51.29 16.03 6.32
C SER A 1057 -52.75 16.40 6.63
N GLU A 1058 -53.63 15.39 6.71
CA GLU A 1058 -55.06 15.62 7.00
C GLU A 1058 -55.28 16.37 8.31
N ALA A 1059 -54.44 16.13 9.32
CA ALA A 1059 -54.49 16.84 10.61
C ALA A 1059 -54.20 18.34 10.45
N LEU A 1060 -53.21 18.71 9.62
CA LEU A 1060 -52.88 20.11 9.36
C LEU A 1060 -53.97 20.79 8.54
N LEU A 1061 -54.54 20.10 7.55
CA LEU A 1061 -55.68 20.61 6.77
C LEU A 1061 -56.91 20.85 7.65
N GLN A 1062 -57.22 19.94 8.58
CA GLN A 1062 -58.28 20.12 9.58
C GLN A 1062 -57.99 21.33 10.48
N GLU A 1063 -56.75 21.46 10.96
CA GLU A 1063 -56.35 22.63 11.77
C GLU A 1063 -56.56 23.95 11.03
N ILE A 1064 -56.22 24.00 9.73
CA ILE A 1064 -56.45 25.18 8.90
C ILE A 1064 -57.93 25.52 8.83
N THR A 1065 -58.81 24.52 8.63
CA THR A 1065 -60.27 24.74 8.61
C THR A 1065 -60.82 25.21 9.96
N ASP A 1066 -60.29 24.68 11.07
CA ASP A 1066 -60.70 25.09 12.41
C ASP A 1066 -60.25 26.52 12.76
N VAL A 1067 -59.08 26.94 12.28
CA VAL A 1067 -58.57 28.31 12.47
C VAL A 1067 -59.34 29.27 11.56
N GLN A 1068 -59.63 28.88 10.33
CA GLN A 1068 -60.45 29.67 9.41
C GLN A 1068 -61.83 29.98 10.00
N THR A 1069 -62.53 28.96 10.52
CA THR A 1069 -63.86 29.12 11.14
C THR A 1069 -63.80 30.02 12.37
N ARG A 1070 -62.74 29.92 13.19
CA ARG A 1070 -62.49 30.80 14.35
C ARG A 1070 -62.21 32.26 13.95
N CYS A 1071 -61.49 32.49 12.86
CA CYS A 1071 -61.14 33.83 12.39
C CYS A 1071 -62.25 34.51 11.58
N GLY A 1072 -63.35 33.81 11.24
CA GLY A 1072 -64.47 34.37 10.49
C GLY A 1072 -64.11 34.77 9.05
N VAL A 1073 -63.13 34.07 8.46
CA VAL A 1073 -62.64 34.34 7.11
C VAL A 1073 -63.25 33.32 6.15
N GLU A 1074 -64.31 33.71 5.42
CA GLU A 1074 -64.79 32.92 4.28
C GLU A 1074 -63.70 32.90 3.21
N LEU A 1075 -63.23 31.70 2.88
CA LEU A 1075 -62.36 31.43 1.73
C LEU A 1075 -63.18 30.57 0.78
N ASP A 1076 -63.17 30.91 -0.50
CA ASP A 1076 -63.83 30.12 -1.54
C ASP A 1076 -63.03 28.84 -1.78
N PHE A 1077 -63.27 27.83 -0.93
CA PHE A 1077 -62.68 26.51 -1.08
C PHE A 1077 -63.57 25.63 -1.98
N PRO A 1078 -63.01 24.92 -2.97
CA PRO A 1078 -63.75 23.93 -3.75
C PRO A 1078 -64.05 22.65 -2.98
#